data_AF-F7VCK4-F1
#
_entry.id   AF-F7VCK4-F1
#
_cell.length_a   1.000
_cell.length_b   1.000
_cell.length_c   1.000
_cell.angle_alpha   90.00
_cell.angle_beta   90.00
_cell.angle_gamma   90.00
#
_symmetry.space_group_name_H-M   'P 1'
#
loop_
_entity.id
_entity.type
_entity.pdbx_description
1 polymer ?
#
loop_
_entity_poly.entity_id
_entity_poly.type
_entity_poly.pdbx_seq_one_letter_code
_entity_poly.pdbx_strand_id
1 'polypeptide(L)'
;MPDRFQTAFATGTLSAFLLTTSALAATPAQHRATGKPTVTKTSSSATEKTTPNRTPIAGILDGSNGETVNVHGHHAADGTGAKYMNKIVYLGPLGNRDTLDTPYSVMGVTHDVVVNQQIRNLNDMAQYLPSVQLEIRGDPNTSRPQSRGFESDVVANSRLDGLNVVSTTPYPAEWVDNLQVLNGLAGAMYGPQNPAGVFEYTLKRPTDRRTERLSVGVDSIGTPTVNGDISGRLGRNGWFGYRLNMLHADGTAYTQGSSMRREMVSGDFDFHIDDKTVIEIDASHYTYDQRGSAPGFGILATGVGGNKLPEAPDLGRRLAPEWSGYNMETNTFLAKIRHQINKDWSFTLGGLYQDAARQAFGVADTLCDGGTTCSGLRGSDGWFSSRATATTTANDFRVGSNMAYFNGRVYTGPVKHDLVIGTNGYMMGNYNPTGATTAAQNLGIHNLYGASPSGGTQPYYHGRYKSSSVTSQSFIIGDTLTLNKHWSIMGTLAWSWIDQQSALNAKSPLRDTFQTSAAFSPTTSLMYKPTDNQTIYFTYGRSVEAGPVTPNNASYTNTNMALPIAHSEEYEVGYKLRYKKMQFNVAGFRMTSPYAMYVAAANGTGCAAASNCQTYQYGGTQRNYGVEAQISGEVLPNLSVLAGMTWLDAELVHAASPALNNKEIVGAAPLQANMLLDYRLPASFGSFASGWAFNANVHYMGNRAANVTNTLHTGSYTTLELGTRYAFRAAKFPWVVRFGVSNVTNERYWASVFTGAPSGTSGAASTLYAGLPRVYHFTLSAEF
;
A
#
# COMPACT_ATOMS: atom_id res chain seq x y z
N MET A 1 -16.63 -33.48 -39.84
CA MET A 1 -17.92 -33.95 -39.31
C MET A 1 -18.16 -33.25 -37.99
N PRO A 2 -19.33 -32.65 -37.76
CA PRO A 2 -19.48 -31.40 -37.00
C PRO A 2 -20.25 -31.59 -35.68
N ASP A 3 -20.17 -30.63 -34.74
CA ASP A 3 -21.31 -29.75 -34.44
C ASP A 3 -21.06 -28.71 -33.31
N ARG A 4 -21.38 -27.45 -33.67
CA ARG A 4 -22.16 -26.39 -32.96
C ARG A 4 -21.64 -25.88 -31.60
N PHE A 5 -21.39 -24.57 -31.44
CA PHE A 5 -22.42 -23.53 -31.40
C PHE A 5 -21.80 -22.14 -31.59
N GLN A 6 -22.44 -21.30 -32.41
CA GLN A 6 -22.13 -19.88 -32.58
C GLN A 6 -23.23 -19.00 -31.95
N THR A 7 -22.73 -17.91 -31.39
CA THR A 7 -23.28 -16.57 -31.16
C THR A 7 -24.51 -16.12 -31.96
N ALA A 8 -25.43 -15.42 -31.28
CA ALA A 8 -26.22 -14.34 -31.84
C ALA A 8 -26.37 -13.20 -30.81
N PHE A 9 -25.84 -12.02 -31.15
CA PHE A 9 -26.08 -10.74 -30.49
C PHE A 9 -27.45 -10.21 -30.94
N ALA A 10 -28.26 -9.72 -30.00
CA ALA A 10 -29.35 -8.80 -30.29
C ALA A 10 -29.40 -7.71 -29.21
N THR A 11 -29.28 -6.48 -29.69
CA THR A 11 -29.40 -5.19 -29.01
C THR A 11 -30.71 -5.07 -28.22
N GLY A 12 -30.62 -4.54 -27.00
CA GLY A 12 -31.80 -4.17 -26.19
C GLY A 12 -31.49 -3.03 -25.23
N THR A 13 -31.66 -1.80 -25.72
CA THR A 13 -31.81 -0.59 -24.90
C THR A 13 -33.13 -0.65 -24.12
N LEU A 14 -33.10 -0.47 -22.80
CA LEU A 14 -34.30 -0.15 -22.02
C LEU A 14 -34.08 1.13 -21.20
N SER A 15 -34.68 2.20 -21.69
CA SER A 15 -35.04 3.39 -20.95
C SER A 15 -36.36 3.12 -20.21
N ALA A 16 -36.50 3.53 -18.96
CA ALA A 16 -37.80 3.64 -18.31
C ALA A 16 -37.82 4.84 -17.35
N PHE A 17 -38.71 5.79 -17.64
CA PHE A 17 -39.12 6.87 -16.75
C PHE A 17 -40.63 7.12 -16.92
N LEU A 18 -41.33 7.22 -15.78
CA LEU A 18 -42.65 7.85 -15.53
C LEU A 18 -43.89 7.20 -16.22
N LEU A 19 -45.12 7.20 -15.67
CA LEU A 19 -45.83 8.14 -14.80
C LEU A 19 -47.02 7.45 -14.10
N THR A 20 -47.50 8.12 -13.05
CA THR A 20 -48.70 7.87 -12.21
C THR A 20 -50.05 8.00 -12.94
N THR A 21 -51.09 7.32 -12.43
CA THR A 21 -52.37 7.86 -11.86
C THR A 21 -53.55 6.90 -12.05
N SER A 22 -54.36 6.68 -10.99
CA SER A 22 -55.81 6.95 -10.97
C SER A 22 -56.43 6.51 -9.64
N ALA A 23 -57.29 7.38 -9.11
CA ALA A 23 -58.02 7.31 -7.85
C ALA A 23 -59.44 6.74 -8.05
N LEU A 24 -60.16 6.40 -6.96
CA LEU A 24 -61.43 7.05 -6.55
C LEU A 24 -62.21 6.30 -5.43
N ALA A 25 -62.59 7.09 -4.40
CA ALA A 25 -63.91 7.19 -3.73
C ALA A 25 -64.47 6.00 -2.90
N ALA A 26 -65.23 6.15 -1.80
CA ALA A 26 -65.85 7.28 -1.08
C ALA A 26 -66.46 6.76 0.27
N THR A 27 -66.28 7.43 1.43
CA THR A 27 -67.24 8.29 2.22
C THR A 27 -68.06 7.55 3.33
N PRO A 28 -68.86 8.23 4.20
CA PRO A 28 -68.42 9.04 5.34
C PRO A 28 -69.23 8.79 6.65
N ALA A 29 -68.84 9.40 7.79
CA ALA A 29 -69.78 9.72 8.86
C ALA A 29 -69.37 10.98 9.64
N GLN A 30 -70.30 11.94 9.71
CA GLN A 30 -70.23 13.20 10.47
C GLN A 30 -70.68 12.98 11.92
N HIS A 31 -70.13 13.75 12.86
CA HIS A 31 -70.92 14.39 13.91
C HIS A 31 -70.29 15.71 14.36
N ARG A 32 -71.16 16.68 14.68
CA ARG A 32 -70.89 18.11 14.86
C ARG A 32 -71.02 18.51 16.34
N ALA A 33 -70.07 19.35 16.78
CA ALA A 33 -70.08 20.38 17.84
C ALA A 33 -70.61 20.07 19.28
N THR A 34 -69.77 20.34 20.29
CA THR A 34 -69.85 21.50 21.22
C THR A 34 -68.95 21.29 22.47
N GLY A 35 -68.42 22.39 23.03
CA GLY A 35 -67.99 22.45 24.45
C GLY A 35 -66.48 22.44 24.72
N LYS A 36 -65.94 23.60 25.14
CA LYS A 36 -64.71 23.67 25.96
C LYS A 36 -64.98 22.97 27.30
N PRO A 37 -64.01 22.20 27.82
CA PRO A 37 -63.48 22.59 29.12
C PRO A 37 -61.95 22.45 29.21
N THR A 38 -61.40 23.33 30.03
CA THR A 38 -60.04 23.37 30.58
C THR A 38 -59.59 21.99 31.08
N VAL A 39 -58.43 21.51 30.61
CA VAL A 39 -57.75 20.34 31.18
C VAL A 39 -56.30 20.69 31.51
N THR A 40 -56.02 20.54 32.79
CA THR A 40 -54.75 20.59 33.51
C THR A 40 -53.66 19.74 32.82
N LYS A 41 -52.45 20.29 32.68
CA LYS A 41 -51.25 19.52 32.28
C LYS A 41 -50.89 18.54 33.40
N THR A 42 -51.33 17.28 33.27
CA THR A 42 -50.70 16.14 33.93
C THR A 42 -49.70 15.51 32.97
N SER A 43 -48.43 15.48 33.36
CA SER A 43 -47.36 14.80 32.66
C SER A 43 -47.55 13.28 32.75
N SER A 44 -47.95 12.63 31.65
CA SER A 44 -47.79 11.18 31.51
C SER A 44 -46.52 10.90 30.69
N SER A 45 -45.53 10.30 31.34
CA SER A 45 -44.36 9.71 30.70
C SER A 45 -44.80 8.58 29.75
N ALA A 46 -44.79 8.85 28.44
CA ALA A 46 -44.84 7.80 27.45
C ALA A 46 -43.46 7.14 27.40
N THR A 47 -43.36 5.93 27.93
CA THR A 47 -42.18 5.07 27.85
C THR A 47 -41.97 4.69 26.39
N GLU A 48 -41.07 5.39 25.73
CA GLU A 48 -40.51 4.98 24.45
C GLU A 48 -39.84 3.62 24.66
N LYS A 49 -40.32 2.57 23.98
CA LYS A 49 -39.69 1.24 24.00
C LYS A 49 -38.32 1.35 23.34
N THR A 50 -37.32 1.70 24.14
CA THR A 50 -35.91 1.57 23.82
C THR A 50 -35.64 0.10 23.51
N THR A 51 -35.28 -0.18 22.27
CA THR A 51 -34.65 -1.43 21.84
C THR A 51 -33.45 -1.69 22.75
N PRO A 52 -33.20 -2.93 23.21
CA PRO A 52 -32.12 -3.17 24.16
C PRO A 52 -30.79 -2.81 23.50
N ASN A 53 -30.14 -1.77 24.03
CA ASN A 53 -28.73 -1.48 23.78
C ASN A 53 -27.94 -2.74 24.13
N ARG A 54 -27.47 -3.46 23.11
CA ARG A 54 -26.45 -4.49 23.31
C ARG A 54 -25.18 -3.78 23.73
N THR A 55 -24.80 -3.98 24.99
CA THR A 55 -23.49 -3.59 25.51
C THR A 55 -22.41 -4.24 24.64
N PRO A 56 -21.46 -3.48 24.06
CA PRO A 56 -20.35 -4.06 23.30
C PRO A 56 -19.47 -4.93 24.20
N ILE A 57 -18.76 -5.87 23.56
CA ILE A 57 -17.79 -6.80 24.14
C ILE A 57 -16.96 -6.13 25.24
N ALA A 58 -17.14 -6.58 26.50
CA ALA A 58 -16.45 -6.04 27.66
C ALA A 58 -15.22 -6.88 28.04
N GLY A 59 -14.04 -6.26 27.87
CA GLY A 59 -12.70 -6.66 28.32
C GLY A 59 -12.06 -7.74 27.44
N ILE A 60 -10.78 -7.70 27.05
CA ILE A 60 -9.61 -6.87 27.44
C ILE A 60 -9.59 -5.53 26.71
N LEU A 61 -8.95 -4.53 27.33
CA LEU A 61 -8.78 -3.13 26.90
C LEU A 61 -9.79 -2.15 27.51
N ASP A 62 -10.20 -2.37 28.76
CA ASP A 62 -10.61 -1.25 29.60
C ASP A 62 -9.38 -0.64 30.29
N GLY A 63 -9.25 0.67 30.21
CA GLY A 63 -8.03 1.44 30.43
C GLY A 63 -7.49 2.07 29.14
N SER A 64 -8.30 2.95 28.54
CA SER A 64 -7.94 4.01 27.57
C SER A 64 -7.73 3.69 26.09
N ASN A 65 -8.48 2.76 25.48
CA ASN A 65 -9.04 2.89 24.12
C ASN A 65 -9.52 1.50 23.67
N GLY A 66 -10.83 1.37 23.53
CA GLY A 66 -11.44 0.14 23.07
C GLY A 66 -10.87 -0.32 21.74
N GLU A 67 -10.75 -1.63 21.58
CA GLU A 67 -10.82 -2.27 20.27
C GLU A 67 -12.18 -1.93 19.65
N THR A 68 -12.23 -0.75 19.08
CA THR A 68 -13.15 -0.44 18.02
C THR A 68 -12.43 -1.00 16.80
N VAL A 69 -12.97 -2.04 16.15
CA VAL A 69 -13.03 -1.91 14.70
C VAL A 69 -13.82 -0.63 14.54
N ASN A 70 -13.12 0.48 14.29
CA ASN A 70 -13.80 1.71 13.92
C ASN A 70 -14.42 1.41 12.55
N VAL A 71 -15.53 0.68 12.56
CA VAL A 71 -16.62 0.96 11.64
C VAL A 71 -17.02 2.35 12.05
N HIS A 72 -16.31 3.34 11.52
CA HIS A 72 -16.90 4.64 11.41
C HIS A 72 -18.18 4.38 10.63
N GLY A 73 -19.31 4.37 11.35
CA GLY A 73 -20.57 4.80 10.78
C GLY A 73 -20.35 6.24 10.34
N HIS A 74 -19.60 6.42 9.25
CA HIS A 74 -19.49 7.69 8.59
C HIS A 74 -20.91 8.00 8.18
N HIS A 75 -21.45 9.09 8.72
CA HIS A 75 -22.45 9.81 7.98
C HIS A 75 -21.77 10.22 6.66
N ALA A 76 -21.90 9.42 5.61
CA ALA A 76 -21.69 9.94 4.26
C ALA A 76 -22.69 11.07 3.96
N ALA A 77 -23.73 11.23 4.80
CA ALA A 77 -24.53 12.45 4.93
C ALA A 77 -23.73 13.73 5.23
N ASP A 78 -22.50 13.66 5.77
CA ASP A 78 -21.70 14.87 5.99
C ASP A 78 -20.83 15.25 4.79
N GLY A 79 -20.45 14.30 3.92
CA GLY A 79 -19.73 14.50 2.64
C GLY A 79 -18.45 15.37 2.62
N THR A 80 -18.14 16.01 3.73
CA THR A 80 -17.17 17.10 3.95
C THR A 80 -16.30 16.83 5.18
N GLY A 81 -16.62 15.81 5.99
CA GLY A 81 -15.82 15.44 7.15
C GLY A 81 -14.37 15.11 6.77
N ALA A 82 -13.42 15.55 7.61
CA ALA A 82 -11.99 15.36 7.40
C ALA A 82 -11.31 14.94 8.72
N LYS A 83 -11.54 13.69 9.16
CA LYS A 83 -10.89 13.12 10.35
C LYS A 83 -9.57 12.47 9.95
N TYR A 84 -8.51 13.26 9.93
CA TYR A 84 -7.20 12.81 9.46
C TYR A 84 -6.25 12.33 10.57
N MET A 85 -6.64 12.50 11.83
CA MET A 85 -5.88 11.93 12.95
C MET A 85 -6.34 10.52 13.23
N ASN A 86 -5.43 9.55 13.10
CA ASN A 86 -5.64 8.20 13.58
C ASN A 86 -5.16 8.07 15.03
N LYS A 87 -6.06 7.65 15.94
CA LYS A 87 -5.72 7.44 17.36
C LYS A 87 -5.34 6.00 17.68
N ILE A 88 -5.70 5.05 16.81
CA ILE A 88 -5.52 3.63 17.04
C ILE A 88 -4.65 3.05 15.93
N VAL A 89 -3.66 2.27 16.32
CA VAL A 89 -2.74 1.59 15.41
C VAL A 89 -2.81 0.10 15.66
N TYR A 90 -2.86 -0.69 14.59
CA TYR A 90 -2.78 -2.15 14.68
C TYR A 90 -1.29 -2.58 14.65
N LEU A 91 -0.84 -3.29 15.68
CA LEU A 91 0.55 -3.75 15.81
C LEU A 91 0.64 -5.28 15.76
N GLY A 92 -0.13 -5.90 14.85
CA GLY A 92 -0.08 -7.34 14.61
C GLY A 92 -0.39 -8.12 15.89
N PRO A 93 0.55 -8.96 16.39
CA PRO A 93 0.35 -9.73 17.62
C PRO A 93 0.04 -8.87 18.85
N LEU A 94 0.50 -7.61 18.90
CA LEU A 94 0.26 -6.72 20.04
C LEU A 94 -1.15 -6.10 20.05
N GLY A 95 -1.95 -6.36 19.01
CA GLY A 95 -3.31 -5.86 18.86
C GLY A 95 -3.38 -4.37 18.57
N ASN A 96 -4.56 -3.80 18.80
CA ASN A 96 -4.79 -2.37 18.64
C ASN A 96 -4.24 -1.59 19.84
N ARG A 97 -3.49 -0.51 19.58
CA ARG A 97 -2.89 0.36 20.60
C ARG A 97 -3.23 1.81 20.32
N ASP A 98 -3.23 2.64 21.37
CA ASP A 98 -3.21 4.08 21.18
C ASP A 98 -1.90 4.49 20.48
N THR A 99 -1.98 5.32 19.44
CA THR A 99 -0.80 5.83 18.72
C THR A 99 0.15 6.61 19.62
N LEU A 100 -0.34 7.23 20.70
CA LEU A 100 0.44 7.91 21.74
C LEU A 100 1.22 6.92 22.62
N ASP A 101 0.71 5.70 22.80
CA ASP A 101 1.28 4.65 23.67
C ASP A 101 2.07 3.59 22.88
N THR A 102 2.36 3.89 21.63
CA THR A 102 3.09 3.02 20.72
C THR A 102 4.52 3.54 20.57
N PRO A 103 5.57 2.80 20.97
CA PRO A 103 6.96 3.28 20.94
C PRO A 103 7.63 3.09 19.57
N TYR A 104 6.91 3.45 18.51
CA TYR A 104 7.37 3.35 17.12
C TYR A 104 6.85 4.51 16.29
N SER A 105 7.61 4.89 15.26
CA SER A 105 7.14 5.77 14.19
C SER A 105 6.10 5.05 13.33
N VAL A 106 4.85 5.49 13.45
CA VAL A 106 3.73 4.94 12.68
C VAL A 106 2.94 6.08 12.06
N MET A 107 2.74 5.99 10.75
CA MET A 107 1.94 6.94 9.97
C MET A 107 0.84 6.20 9.24
N GLY A 108 -0.20 6.90 8.80
CA GLY A 108 -1.27 6.26 8.06
C GLY A 108 -2.16 7.23 7.31
N VAL A 109 -2.86 6.69 6.34
CA VAL A 109 -3.86 7.36 5.50
C VAL A 109 -5.22 6.84 5.93
N THR A 110 -6.00 7.69 6.60
CA THR A 110 -7.32 7.33 7.13
C THR A 110 -8.35 7.22 6.01
N HIS A 111 -9.47 6.54 6.29
CA HIS A 111 -10.62 6.45 5.38
C HIS A 111 -11.06 7.80 4.79
N ASP A 112 -11.14 8.84 5.63
CA ASP A 112 -11.52 10.17 5.17
C ASP A 112 -10.52 10.76 4.16
N VAL A 113 -9.23 10.44 4.25
CA VAL A 113 -8.25 10.88 3.23
C VAL A 113 -8.50 10.12 1.93
N VAL A 114 -8.66 8.78 2.00
CA VAL A 114 -8.97 7.93 0.83
C VAL A 114 -10.18 8.46 0.06
N VAL A 115 -11.27 8.75 0.77
CA VAL A 115 -12.53 9.22 0.17
C VAL A 115 -12.46 10.68 -0.29
N ASN A 116 -11.84 11.57 0.48
CA ASN A 116 -11.83 13.00 0.16
C ASN A 116 -10.86 13.35 -0.98
N GLN A 117 -9.75 12.61 -1.08
CA GLN A 117 -8.75 12.80 -2.13
C GLN A 117 -8.99 11.93 -3.36
N GLN A 118 -10.08 11.15 -3.38
CA GLN A 118 -10.47 10.32 -4.53
C GLN A 118 -9.36 9.32 -4.95
N ILE A 119 -8.65 8.77 -3.96
CA ILE A 119 -7.56 7.80 -4.14
C ILE A 119 -8.09 6.57 -4.91
N ARG A 120 -7.36 6.12 -5.93
CA ARG A 120 -7.80 5.06 -6.86
C ARG A 120 -7.08 3.72 -6.65
N ASN A 121 -5.87 3.75 -6.10
CA ASN A 121 -5.05 2.56 -5.87
C ASN A 121 -4.21 2.74 -4.59
N LEU A 122 -3.53 1.67 -4.14
CA LEU A 122 -2.73 1.73 -2.90
C LEU A 122 -1.45 2.57 -3.02
N ASN A 123 -0.92 2.76 -4.23
CA ASN A 123 0.24 3.60 -4.46
C ASN A 123 -0.10 5.08 -4.22
N ASP A 124 -1.29 5.52 -4.65
CA ASP A 124 -1.80 6.87 -4.36
C ASP A 124 -1.92 7.12 -2.85
N MET A 125 -2.16 6.09 -2.03
CA MET A 125 -2.16 6.26 -0.56
C MET A 125 -0.76 6.58 -0.03
N ALA A 126 0.25 5.87 -0.53
CA ALA A 126 1.63 6.03 -0.06
C ALA A 126 2.18 7.45 -0.25
N GLN A 127 1.71 8.20 -1.26
CA GLN A 127 2.17 9.57 -1.53
C GLN A 127 1.89 10.56 -0.39
N TYR A 128 0.92 10.26 0.48
CA TYR A 128 0.57 11.09 1.63
C TYR A 128 1.50 10.88 2.84
N LEU A 129 2.38 9.88 2.77
CA LEU A 129 3.25 9.46 3.86
C LEU A 129 4.71 9.89 3.56
N PRO A 130 5.28 10.85 4.30
CA PRO A 130 6.57 11.45 3.98
C PRO A 130 7.79 10.54 4.20
N SER A 131 7.63 9.41 4.88
CA SER A 131 8.68 8.39 5.00
C SER A 131 8.61 7.33 3.91
N VAL A 132 7.55 7.35 3.08
CA VAL A 132 7.27 6.29 2.14
C VAL A 132 7.58 6.76 0.72
N GLN A 133 8.38 5.96 0.02
CA GLN A 133 8.61 6.09 -1.40
C GLN A 133 8.05 4.88 -2.13
N LEU A 134 7.79 5.04 -3.42
CA LEU A 134 7.34 3.96 -4.28
C LEU A 134 8.34 3.79 -5.40
N GLU A 135 8.84 2.57 -5.55
CA GLU A 135 9.57 2.22 -6.74
C GLU A 135 8.64 1.58 -7.77
N ILE A 136 8.35 2.35 -8.81
CA ILE A 136 7.50 1.92 -9.92
C ILE A 136 8.12 0.70 -10.62
N ARG A 137 7.37 -0.42 -10.69
CA ARG A 137 7.77 -1.69 -11.33
C ARG A 137 6.93 -1.94 -12.58
N GLY A 138 7.10 -1.06 -13.56
CA GLY A 138 6.51 -1.20 -14.88
C GLY A 138 5.40 -0.19 -15.20
N ASP A 139 4.48 0.04 -14.27
CA ASP A 139 3.44 1.07 -14.35
C ASP A 139 3.25 1.69 -12.94
N PRO A 140 2.89 2.98 -12.81
CA PRO A 140 2.67 3.62 -11.51
C PRO A 140 1.67 2.94 -10.57
N ASN A 141 0.80 2.03 -11.02
CA ASN A 141 -0.09 1.22 -10.18
C ASN A 141 0.54 -0.07 -9.66
N THR A 142 1.72 -0.44 -10.15
CA THR A 142 2.49 -1.60 -9.69
C THR A 142 3.84 -1.12 -9.18
N SER A 143 3.98 -1.02 -7.86
CA SER A 143 5.20 -0.49 -7.25
C SER A 143 5.60 -1.32 -6.04
N ARG A 144 6.88 -1.26 -5.67
CA ARG A 144 7.32 -1.74 -4.35
C ARG A 144 7.43 -0.55 -3.41
N PRO A 145 6.77 -0.58 -2.26
CA PRO A 145 6.88 0.49 -1.30
C PRO A 145 8.26 0.46 -0.64
N GLN A 146 8.69 1.58 -0.10
CA GLN A 146 9.95 1.74 0.58
C GLN A 146 9.74 2.63 1.79
N SER A 147 10.49 2.42 2.86
CA SER A 147 10.55 3.36 3.97
C SER A 147 11.97 3.53 4.47
N ARG A 148 12.30 4.75 4.89
CA ARG A 148 13.62 5.10 5.45
C ARG A 148 14.79 4.65 4.58
N GLY A 149 14.63 4.63 3.25
CA GLY A 149 15.67 4.23 2.28
C GLY A 149 15.82 2.72 2.04
N PHE A 150 14.96 1.88 2.62
CA PHE A 150 14.93 0.43 2.37
C PHE A 150 13.71 0.06 1.52
N GLU A 151 13.92 -0.71 0.45
CA GLU A 151 12.86 -1.25 -0.39
C GLU A 151 12.16 -2.43 0.29
N SER A 152 10.83 -2.42 0.37
CA SER A 152 10.01 -3.52 0.89
C SER A 152 10.20 -4.81 0.12
N ASP A 153 10.19 -5.96 0.80
CA ASP A 153 10.09 -7.27 0.17
C ASP A 153 8.78 -7.41 -0.64
N VAL A 154 8.75 -8.35 -1.59
CA VAL A 154 7.57 -8.65 -2.40
C VAL A 154 6.38 -9.08 -1.53
N VAL A 155 6.61 -9.83 -0.44
CA VAL A 155 5.53 -10.35 0.43
C VAL A 155 5.76 -10.05 1.91
N ALA A 156 7.00 -10.06 2.39
CA ALA A 156 7.27 -10.07 3.83
C ALA A 156 6.79 -8.81 4.57
N ASN A 157 6.82 -7.66 3.91
CA ASN A 157 6.54 -6.34 4.49
C ASN A 157 5.10 -5.83 4.20
N SER A 158 4.37 -6.42 3.24
CA SER A 158 3.03 -5.98 2.86
C SER A 158 1.95 -6.89 3.41
N ARG A 159 0.91 -6.30 4.01
CA ARG A 159 -0.16 -7.03 4.71
C ARG A 159 -1.53 -6.50 4.36
N LEU A 160 -2.48 -7.43 4.30
CA LEU A 160 -3.91 -7.16 4.18
C LEU A 160 -4.58 -7.77 5.40
N ASP A 161 -5.19 -6.92 6.24
CA ASP A 161 -5.85 -7.34 7.47
C ASP A 161 -4.97 -8.21 8.40
N GLY A 162 -3.68 -7.89 8.46
CA GLY A 162 -2.65 -8.54 9.28
C GLY A 162 -1.96 -9.75 8.64
N LEU A 163 -2.37 -10.16 7.44
CA LEU A 163 -1.83 -11.34 6.73
C LEU A 163 -1.00 -10.91 5.52
N ASN A 164 0.07 -11.65 5.22
CA ASN A 164 0.99 -11.32 4.13
C ASN A 164 0.33 -11.41 2.76
N VAL A 165 0.61 -10.43 1.88
CA VAL A 165 0.13 -10.36 0.50
C VAL A 165 1.24 -9.92 -0.46
N VAL A 166 1.09 -10.20 -1.75
CA VAL A 166 2.05 -9.74 -2.76
C VAL A 166 1.93 -8.23 -2.99
N SER A 167 3.04 -7.50 -3.08
CA SER A 167 3.03 -6.05 -3.35
C SER A 167 3.16 -5.69 -4.84
N THR A 168 3.53 -6.66 -5.69
CA THR A 168 3.85 -6.44 -7.12
C THR A 168 2.65 -6.63 -8.07
N THR A 169 1.43 -6.54 -7.55
CA THR A 169 0.19 -6.44 -8.33
C THR A 169 -0.68 -5.31 -7.77
N PRO A 170 -1.45 -4.62 -8.62
CA PRO A 170 -2.26 -3.49 -8.18
C PRO A 170 -3.41 -3.95 -7.29
N TYR A 171 -3.78 -3.10 -6.34
CA TYR A 171 -4.97 -3.24 -5.52
C TYR A 171 -5.81 -1.96 -5.62
N PRO A 172 -7.15 -2.08 -5.74
CA PRO A 172 -8.03 -0.93 -5.81
C PRO A 172 -8.22 -0.31 -4.42
N ALA A 173 -8.08 1.01 -4.34
CA ALA A 173 -8.32 1.75 -3.09
C ALA A 173 -9.77 1.62 -2.63
N GLU A 174 -10.70 1.36 -3.55
CA GLU A 174 -12.10 1.15 -3.25
C GLU A 174 -12.34 -0.03 -2.31
N TRP A 175 -11.45 -1.04 -2.26
CA TRP A 175 -11.56 -2.21 -1.37
C TRP A 175 -11.08 -1.95 0.06
N VAL A 176 -10.13 -1.03 0.21
CA VAL A 176 -9.39 -0.79 1.45
C VAL A 176 -9.99 0.39 2.20
N ASP A 177 -9.99 0.31 3.53
CA ASP A 177 -10.45 1.36 4.42
C ASP A 177 -9.35 2.38 4.72
N ASN A 178 -8.15 1.89 5.04
CA ASN A 178 -7.01 2.72 5.39
C ASN A 178 -5.68 2.00 5.13
N LEU A 179 -4.61 2.79 5.07
CA LEU A 179 -3.22 2.33 5.04
C LEU A 179 -2.54 2.78 6.34
N GLN A 180 -1.81 1.87 6.96
CA GLN A 180 -0.91 2.16 8.07
C GLN A 180 0.50 1.68 7.73
N VAL A 181 1.51 2.49 8.03
CA VAL A 181 2.92 2.15 7.85
C VAL A 181 3.66 2.27 9.17
N LEU A 182 4.10 1.12 9.69
CA LEU A 182 5.06 1.03 10.78
C LEU A 182 6.46 1.13 10.16
N ASN A 183 7.15 2.24 10.35
CA ASN A 183 8.47 2.45 9.76
C ASN A 183 9.54 1.68 10.54
N GLY A 184 10.55 1.14 9.85
CA GLY A 184 11.72 0.53 10.47
C GLY A 184 11.63 -1.00 10.68
N LEU A 185 12.33 -1.50 11.69
CA LEU A 185 12.41 -2.92 12.00
C LEU A 185 11.20 -3.39 12.80
N ALA A 186 10.46 -4.31 12.18
CA ALA A 186 9.24 -4.88 12.76
C ALA A 186 9.29 -6.41 12.85
N GLY A 187 10.46 -7.03 12.61
CA GLY A 187 10.61 -8.47 12.48
C GLY A 187 10.20 -9.28 13.72
N ALA A 188 10.39 -8.73 14.92
CA ALA A 188 9.96 -9.37 16.17
C ALA A 188 8.44 -9.54 16.27
N MET A 189 7.65 -8.68 15.61
CA MET A 189 6.19 -8.73 15.64
C MET A 189 5.61 -9.45 14.41
N TYR A 190 6.28 -9.34 13.28
CA TYR A 190 5.69 -9.65 11.98
C TYR A 190 6.45 -10.74 11.20
N GLY A 191 7.51 -11.29 11.80
CA GLY A 191 8.37 -12.31 11.21
C GLY A 191 9.45 -11.72 10.30
N PRO A 192 10.28 -12.57 9.67
CA PRO A 192 11.41 -12.18 8.85
C PRO A 192 11.00 -11.23 7.74
N GLN A 193 11.59 -10.04 7.73
CA GLN A 193 11.37 -9.01 6.73
C GLN A 193 12.50 -7.98 6.79
N ASN A 194 12.66 -7.26 5.69
CA ASN A 194 13.66 -6.21 5.59
C ASN A 194 13.26 -4.95 6.38
N PRO A 195 14.16 -3.96 6.53
CA PRO A 195 13.93 -2.80 7.38
C PRO A 195 12.96 -1.76 6.84
N ALA A 196 12.29 -2.00 5.71
CA ALA A 196 11.33 -1.06 5.13
C ALA A 196 10.07 -0.86 5.99
N GLY A 197 9.90 -1.60 7.09
CA GLY A 197 8.69 -1.51 7.91
C GLY A 197 7.58 -2.45 7.49
N VAL A 198 6.38 -2.17 7.95
CA VAL A 198 5.17 -2.92 7.60
C VAL A 198 4.16 -1.99 6.97
N PHE A 199 3.73 -2.33 5.75
CA PHE A 199 2.65 -1.69 5.01
C PHE A 199 1.38 -2.50 5.24
N GLU A 200 0.53 -2.02 6.13
CA GLU A 200 -0.72 -2.68 6.55
C GLU A 200 -1.91 -1.99 5.88
N TYR A 201 -2.61 -2.74 5.03
CA TYR A 201 -3.85 -2.33 4.40
C TYR A 201 -5.01 -2.96 5.16
N THR A 202 -5.92 -2.14 5.69
CA THR A 202 -7.10 -2.64 6.40
C THR A 202 -8.28 -2.71 5.46
N LEU A 203 -8.97 -3.85 5.41
CA LEU A 203 -10.17 -4.03 4.60
C LEU A 203 -11.36 -3.27 5.17
N LYS A 204 -12.23 -2.85 4.26
CA LYS A 204 -13.56 -2.39 4.59
C LYS A 204 -14.38 -3.55 5.21
N ARG A 205 -15.00 -3.31 6.37
CA ARG A 205 -15.89 -4.30 7.04
C ARG A 205 -17.37 -3.97 6.88
N PRO A 206 -18.27 -4.94 7.11
CA PRO A 206 -19.71 -4.71 7.21
C PRO A 206 -20.08 -3.56 8.17
N THR A 207 -21.04 -2.73 7.75
CA THR A 207 -21.53 -1.60 8.55
C THR A 207 -22.79 -1.99 9.34
N ASP A 208 -22.92 -1.46 10.56
CA ASP A 208 -24.13 -1.70 11.38
C ASP A 208 -25.38 -1.08 10.77
N ARG A 209 -25.22 0.11 10.17
CA ARG A 209 -26.27 0.76 9.39
C ARG A 209 -26.23 0.24 7.96
N ARG A 210 -27.40 0.09 7.34
CA ARG A 210 -27.51 -0.14 5.90
C ARG A 210 -26.89 1.04 5.14
N THR A 211 -25.91 0.74 4.30
CA THR A 211 -25.16 1.68 3.47
C THR A 211 -25.29 1.23 2.03
N GLU A 212 -25.74 2.10 1.13
CA GLU A 212 -25.86 1.80 -0.30
C GLU A 212 -25.29 2.97 -1.07
N ARG A 213 -24.02 2.88 -1.45
CA ARG A 213 -23.33 3.97 -2.12
C ARG A 213 -23.11 3.65 -3.58
N LEU A 214 -23.45 4.59 -4.45
CA LEU A 214 -23.06 4.62 -5.85
C LEU A 214 -22.14 5.80 -6.08
N SER A 215 -20.97 5.56 -6.67
CA SER A 215 -20.05 6.60 -7.11
C SER A 215 -19.81 6.47 -8.61
N VAL A 216 -19.95 7.57 -9.32
CA VAL A 216 -19.61 7.67 -10.75
C VAL A 216 -18.60 8.79 -10.90
N GLY A 217 -17.53 8.53 -11.62
CA GLY A 217 -16.50 9.52 -11.87
C GLY A 217 -15.89 9.40 -13.25
N VAL A 218 -15.13 10.42 -13.61
CA VAL A 218 -14.32 10.43 -14.83
C VAL A 218 -13.10 11.29 -14.56
N ASP A 219 -11.95 10.82 -15.03
CA ASP A 219 -10.73 11.59 -15.04
C ASP A 219 -10.54 12.24 -16.41
N SER A 220 -9.86 13.38 -16.51
CA SER A 220 -9.62 14.08 -17.78
C SER A 220 -8.84 13.26 -18.80
N ILE A 221 -8.15 12.23 -18.33
CA ILE A 221 -7.48 11.25 -19.18
C ILE A 221 -8.47 10.33 -19.91
N GLY A 222 -9.78 10.40 -19.60
CA GLY A 222 -10.86 9.74 -20.34
C GLY A 222 -11.24 8.34 -19.85
N THR A 223 -11.08 8.07 -18.55
CA THR A 223 -11.53 6.80 -17.92
C THR A 223 -12.75 7.04 -17.03
N PRO A 224 -13.98 6.75 -17.52
CA PRO A 224 -15.17 6.64 -16.68
C PRO A 224 -15.00 5.52 -15.64
N THR A 225 -15.48 5.76 -14.43
CA THR A 225 -15.44 4.81 -13.32
C THR A 225 -16.80 4.74 -12.64
N VAL A 226 -17.28 3.54 -12.35
CA VAL A 226 -18.48 3.28 -11.55
C VAL A 226 -18.10 2.37 -10.39
N ASN A 227 -18.49 2.76 -9.18
CA ASN A 227 -18.28 1.97 -7.97
C ASN A 227 -19.58 1.86 -7.16
N GLY A 228 -19.93 0.63 -6.80
CA GLY A 228 -21.03 0.32 -5.88
C GLY A 228 -20.51 -0.29 -4.59
N ASP A 229 -20.93 0.24 -3.44
CA ASP A 229 -20.55 -0.24 -2.11
C ASP A 229 -21.81 -0.41 -1.27
N ILE A 230 -22.20 -1.66 -1.03
CA ILE A 230 -23.45 -2.04 -0.36
C ILE A 230 -23.08 -2.78 0.92
N SER A 231 -23.60 -2.33 2.06
CA SER A 231 -23.29 -2.95 3.34
C SER A 231 -24.45 -2.87 4.33
N GLY A 232 -24.46 -3.78 5.30
CA GLY A 232 -25.45 -3.80 6.37
C GLY A 232 -25.35 -5.06 7.23
N ARG A 233 -26.35 -5.21 8.12
CA ARG A 233 -26.54 -6.42 8.93
C ARG A 233 -27.94 -6.99 8.73
N LEU A 234 -28.04 -8.32 8.76
CA LEU A 234 -29.27 -9.09 8.62
C LEU A 234 -29.47 -10.06 9.79
N GLY A 235 -30.69 -10.57 9.92
CA GLY A 235 -31.06 -11.59 10.90
C GLY A 235 -31.30 -11.04 12.32
N ARG A 236 -31.71 -11.93 13.23
CA ARG A 236 -31.99 -11.56 14.63
C ARG A 236 -30.72 -11.00 15.27
N ASN A 237 -30.84 -9.80 15.85
CA ASN A 237 -29.74 -9.08 16.48
C ASN A 237 -28.54 -8.77 15.55
N GLY A 238 -28.72 -8.79 14.22
CA GLY A 238 -27.66 -8.42 13.26
C GLY A 238 -26.47 -9.39 13.21
N TRP A 239 -26.70 -10.68 13.53
CA TRP A 239 -25.65 -11.69 13.63
C TRP A 239 -24.85 -11.88 12.33
N PHE A 240 -25.45 -11.61 11.17
CA PHE A 240 -24.80 -11.67 9.87
C PHE A 240 -24.59 -10.26 9.31
N GLY A 241 -23.34 -9.82 9.22
CA GLY A 241 -22.92 -8.62 8.51
C GLY A 241 -22.46 -8.95 7.10
N TYR A 242 -22.79 -8.07 6.15
CA TYR A 242 -22.35 -8.20 4.76
C TYR A 242 -21.83 -6.86 4.23
N ARG A 243 -20.87 -6.94 3.32
CA ARG A 243 -20.44 -5.85 2.46
C ARG A 243 -20.09 -6.40 1.10
N LEU A 244 -20.59 -5.74 0.06
CA LEU A 244 -20.34 -6.07 -1.34
C LEU A 244 -19.82 -4.82 -2.03
N ASN A 245 -18.70 -4.94 -2.72
CA ASN A 245 -18.06 -3.83 -3.40
C ASN A 245 -17.79 -4.22 -4.86
N MET A 246 -18.18 -3.35 -5.78
CA MET A 246 -18.04 -3.56 -7.21
C MET A 246 -17.41 -2.34 -7.85
N LEU A 247 -16.43 -2.55 -8.71
CA LEU A 247 -15.73 -1.51 -9.45
C LEU A 247 -15.71 -1.88 -10.93
N HIS A 248 -16.01 -0.91 -11.78
CA HIS A 248 -15.75 -1.00 -13.22
C HIS A 248 -15.23 0.35 -13.71
N ALA A 249 -14.08 0.34 -14.36
CA ALA A 249 -13.52 1.48 -15.06
C ALA A 249 -12.93 1.02 -16.39
N ASP A 250 -13.25 1.69 -17.48
CA ASP A 250 -12.78 1.35 -18.83
C ASP A 250 -12.69 2.62 -19.66
N GLY A 251 -11.50 2.93 -20.16
CA GLY A 251 -11.27 4.11 -21.00
C GLY A 251 -9.80 4.35 -21.32
N THR A 252 -9.45 5.61 -21.56
CA THR A 252 -8.09 6.02 -21.93
C THR A 252 -7.23 6.34 -20.70
N ALA A 253 -5.95 5.97 -20.76
CA ALA A 253 -4.97 6.26 -19.71
C ALA A 253 -4.16 7.54 -20.01
N TYR A 254 -3.19 7.86 -19.16
CA TYR A 254 -2.46 9.14 -19.18
C TYR A 254 -1.62 9.38 -20.44
N THR A 255 -1.22 8.32 -21.16
CA THR A 255 -0.39 8.39 -22.36
C THR A 255 -1.24 8.42 -23.63
N GLN A 256 -0.84 9.21 -24.63
CA GLN A 256 -1.58 9.26 -25.90
C GLN A 256 -1.65 7.88 -26.59
N GLY A 257 -2.86 7.41 -26.88
CA GLY A 257 -3.09 6.08 -27.47
C GLY A 257 -3.07 4.93 -26.46
N SER A 258 -3.01 5.24 -25.15
CA SER A 258 -3.08 4.25 -24.07
C SER A 258 -4.53 4.03 -23.61
N SER A 259 -4.79 2.82 -23.11
CA SER A 259 -6.07 2.46 -22.50
C SER A 259 -5.87 1.73 -21.18
N MET A 260 -6.90 1.76 -20.34
CA MET A 260 -6.91 1.08 -19.05
C MET A 260 -8.30 0.53 -18.78
N ARG A 261 -8.35 -0.67 -18.20
CA ARG A 261 -9.54 -1.30 -17.67
C ARG A 261 -9.27 -1.87 -16.29
N ARG A 262 -10.15 -1.62 -15.34
CA ARG A 262 -10.06 -2.09 -13.96
C ARG A 262 -11.42 -2.61 -13.52
N GLU A 263 -11.49 -3.86 -13.07
CA GLU A 263 -12.74 -4.46 -12.62
C GLU A 263 -12.54 -5.18 -11.30
N MET A 264 -13.45 -4.98 -10.36
CA MET A 264 -13.41 -5.64 -9.07
C MET A 264 -14.80 -6.13 -8.67
N VAL A 265 -14.83 -7.30 -8.04
CA VAL A 265 -15.89 -7.70 -7.12
C VAL A 265 -15.26 -8.17 -5.82
N SER A 266 -15.75 -7.67 -4.69
CA SER A 266 -15.39 -8.17 -3.36
C SER A 266 -16.62 -8.39 -2.50
N GLY A 267 -16.50 -9.34 -1.58
CA GLY A 267 -17.47 -9.61 -0.53
C GLY A 267 -16.77 -9.79 0.82
N ASP A 268 -17.23 -9.07 1.82
CA ASP A 268 -16.69 -9.08 3.18
C ASP A 268 -17.85 -9.41 4.15
N PHE A 269 -17.70 -10.47 4.95
CA PHE A 269 -18.78 -11.04 5.75
C PHE A 269 -18.38 -11.22 7.21
N ASP A 270 -19.28 -10.85 8.12
CA ASP A 270 -19.12 -11.01 9.57
C ASP A 270 -20.20 -11.95 10.13
N PHE A 271 -19.80 -13.05 10.77
CA PHE A 271 -20.69 -13.94 11.48
C PHE A 271 -20.46 -13.81 12.99
N HIS A 272 -21.33 -13.06 13.66
CA HIS A 272 -21.34 -12.95 15.12
C HIS A 272 -22.06 -14.17 15.70
N ILE A 273 -21.28 -15.19 16.05
CA ILE A 273 -21.80 -16.44 16.60
C ILE A 273 -22.46 -16.20 17.96
N ASP A 274 -21.82 -15.35 18.77
CA ASP A 274 -22.32 -14.84 20.04
C ASP A 274 -21.72 -13.45 20.33
N ASP A 275 -21.93 -12.92 21.54
CA ASP A 275 -21.42 -11.60 21.94
C ASP A 275 -19.90 -11.58 22.20
N LYS A 276 -19.19 -12.71 22.01
CA LYS A 276 -17.74 -12.86 22.25
C LYS A 276 -16.98 -13.36 21.02
N THR A 277 -17.67 -13.88 20.01
CA THR A 277 -17.07 -14.61 18.90
C THR A 277 -17.56 -14.10 17.56
N VAL A 278 -16.63 -13.66 16.73
CA VAL A 278 -16.89 -13.28 15.33
C VAL A 278 -16.01 -14.09 14.39
N ILE A 279 -16.62 -14.57 13.31
CA ILE A 279 -15.92 -15.15 12.16
C ILE A 279 -16.02 -14.14 11.02
N GLU A 280 -14.88 -13.76 10.48
CA GLU A 280 -14.71 -12.82 9.38
C GLU A 280 -14.32 -13.62 8.13
N ILE A 281 -15.02 -13.45 7.00
CA ILE A 281 -14.71 -14.11 5.72
C ILE A 281 -14.71 -13.06 4.62
N ASP A 282 -13.63 -13.00 3.85
CA ASP A 282 -13.45 -11.99 2.80
C ASP A 282 -12.95 -12.66 1.51
N ALA A 283 -13.50 -12.23 0.38
CA ALA A 283 -13.10 -12.73 -0.93
C ALA A 283 -13.13 -11.60 -1.97
N SER A 284 -12.15 -11.57 -2.87
CA SER A 284 -12.11 -10.62 -3.97
C SER A 284 -11.54 -11.22 -5.25
N HIS A 285 -12.02 -10.69 -6.38
CA HIS A 285 -11.45 -10.87 -7.70
C HIS A 285 -11.23 -9.48 -8.31
N TYR A 286 -9.99 -9.22 -8.74
CA TYR A 286 -9.59 -7.95 -9.31
C TYR A 286 -8.81 -8.14 -10.60
N THR A 287 -9.22 -7.47 -11.68
CA THR A 287 -8.50 -7.41 -12.95
C THR A 287 -8.02 -5.98 -13.23
N TYR A 288 -6.82 -5.88 -13.77
CA TYR A 288 -6.20 -4.64 -14.18
C TYR A 288 -5.49 -4.85 -15.52
N ASP A 289 -6.05 -4.26 -16.57
CA ASP A 289 -5.48 -4.26 -17.91
C ASP A 289 -5.06 -2.85 -18.29
N GLN A 290 -3.88 -2.73 -18.89
CA GLN A 290 -3.39 -1.47 -19.40
C GLN A 290 -2.58 -1.67 -20.68
N ARG A 291 -2.74 -0.74 -21.60
CA ARG A 291 -2.15 -0.75 -22.93
C ARG A 291 -1.57 0.62 -23.28
N GLY A 292 -0.51 0.66 -24.08
CA GLY A 292 0.22 1.87 -24.42
C GLY A 292 0.92 2.55 -23.23
N SER A 293 1.27 1.78 -22.18
CA SER A 293 1.89 2.33 -20.97
C SER A 293 3.24 2.98 -21.25
N ALA A 294 3.55 4.09 -20.58
CA ALA A 294 4.87 4.69 -20.65
C ALA A 294 5.95 3.71 -20.12
N PRO A 295 7.10 3.60 -20.80
CA PRO A 295 8.15 2.67 -20.40
C PRO A 295 9.00 3.24 -19.26
N GLY A 296 9.71 2.34 -18.58
CA GLY A 296 10.83 2.73 -17.72
C GLY A 296 12.09 2.93 -18.57
N PHE A 297 12.93 3.89 -18.19
CA PHE A 297 14.17 4.21 -18.89
C PHE A 297 15.38 3.71 -18.08
N GLY A 298 16.03 2.67 -18.59
CA GLY A 298 17.25 2.13 -18.03
C GLY A 298 18.45 3.07 -18.20
N ILE A 299 19.26 3.19 -17.16
CA ILE A 299 20.59 3.83 -17.12
C ILE A 299 21.61 2.71 -17.03
N LEU A 300 22.53 2.60 -17.98
CA LEU A 300 23.60 1.60 -17.89
C LEU A 300 24.62 1.95 -16.80
N ALA A 301 25.42 0.96 -16.41
CA ALA A 301 26.55 1.17 -15.51
C ALA A 301 27.56 2.22 -16.03
N THR A 302 27.67 2.34 -17.37
CA THR A 302 28.49 3.36 -18.07
C THR A 302 27.92 4.77 -17.96
N GLY A 303 26.71 4.93 -17.41
CA GLY A 303 26.01 6.20 -17.24
C GLY A 303 25.12 6.56 -18.42
N VAL A 304 24.96 7.86 -18.65
CA VAL A 304 24.21 8.44 -19.77
C VAL A 304 25.09 9.43 -20.53
N GLY A 305 24.80 9.65 -21.80
CA GLY A 305 25.50 10.64 -22.62
C GLY A 305 25.33 12.04 -22.03
N GLY A 306 26.44 12.77 -21.83
CA GLY A 306 26.41 14.16 -21.34
C GLY A 306 26.46 14.33 -19.82
N ASN A 307 26.68 13.27 -19.05
CA ASN A 307 26.90 13.30 -17.58
C ASN A 307 25.78 13.93 -16.74
N LYS A 308 24.58 14.12 -17.31
CA LYS A 308 23.39 14.60 -16.62
C LYS A 308 22.18 13.83 -17.13
N LEU A 309 21.18 13.64 -16.27
CA LEU A 309 19.92 13.06 -16.72
C LEU A 309 19.15 14.05 -17.61
N PRO A 310 18.44 13.56 -18.64
CA PRO A 310 17.46 14.37 -19.36
C PRO A 310 16.34 14.86 -18.44
N GLU A 311 15.68 15.94 -18.82
CA GLU A 311 14.37 16.30 -18.25
C GLU A 311 13.39 15.14 -18.49
N ALA A 312 12.54 14.85 -17.51
CA ALA A 312 11.55 13.79 -17.64
C ALA A 312 10.61 14.05 -18.84
N PRO A 313 10.23 13.00 -19.60
CA PRO A 313 9.38 13.16 -20.76
C PRO A 313 7.97 13.62 -20.37
N ASP A 314 7.27 14.22 -21.35
CA ASP A 314 5.85 14.50 -21.24
C ASP A 314 5.03 13.21 -21.40
N LEU A 315 4.50 12.69 -20.29
CA LEU A 315 3.68 11.49 -20.29
C LEU A 315 2.34 11.65 -21.03
N GLY A 316 1.91 12.87 -21.35
CA GLY A 316 0.73 13.11 -22.19
C GLY A 316 0.95 12.76 -23.66
N ARG A 317 2.19 12.55 -24.09
CA ARG A 317 2.54 12.09 -25.45
C ARG A 317 2.72 10.59 -25.46
N ARG A 318 2.55 9.96 -26.63
CA ARG A 318 2.84 8.54 -26.81
C ARG A 318 4.33 8.29 -26.58
N LEU A 319 4.69 7.33 -25.74
CA LEU A 319 6.08 6.94 -25.46
C LEU A 319 6.42 5.48 -25.80
N ALA A 320 5.41 4.63 -25.98
CA ALA A 320 5.57 3.22 -26.29
C ALA A 320 4.53 2.74 -27.33
N PRO A 321 4.73 1.56 -27.94
CA PRO A 321 3.73 0.94 -28.80
C PRO A 321 2.41 0.67 -28.05
N GLU A 322 1.29 0.72 -28.76
CA GLU A 322 -0.07 0.58 -28.19
C GLU A 322 -0.31 -0.77 -27.50
N TRP A 323 0.38 -1.83 -27.93
CA TRP A 323 0.27 -3.16 -27.32
C TRP A 323 1.06 -3.30 -26.01
N SER A 324 1.95 -2.36 -25.68
CA SER A 324 2.77 -2.43 -24.47
C SER A 324 1.94 -2.22 -23.21
N GLY A 325 2.30 -2.84 -22.10
CA GLY A 325 1.57 -2.70 -20.84
C GLY A 325 1.39 -4.02 -20.11
N TYR A 326 0.24 -4.23 -19.47
CA TYR A 326 0.03 -5.35 -18.56
C TYR A 326 -1.38 -5.91 -18.64
N ASN A 327 -1.52 -7.20 -18.36
CA ASN A 327 -2.77 -7.81 -17.90
C ASN A 327 -2.48 -8.45 -16.54
N MET A 328 -3.19 -8.01 -15.52
CA MET A 328 -3.01 -8.52 -14.16
C MET A 328 -4.34 -8.96 -13.59
N GLU A 329 -4.28 -10.03 -12.81
CA GLU A 329 -5.43 -10.59 -12.12
C GLU A 329 -5.01 -10.96 -10.71
N THR A 330 -5.84 -10.66 -9.71
CA THR A 330 -5.59 -11.04 -8.33
C THR A 330 -6.87 -11.57 -7.70
N ASN A 331 -6.78 -12.80 -7.21
CA ASN A 331 -7.81 -13.47 -6.44
C ASN A 331 -7.33 -13.55 -4.99
N THR A 332 -8.12 -13.05 -4.04
CA THR A 332 -7.78 -13.12 -2.61
C THR A 332 -8.93 -13.76 -1.83
N PHE A 333 -8.60 -14.67 -0.92
CA PHE A 333 -9.52 -15.24 0.06
C PHE A 333 -8.88 -15.15 1.44
N LEU A 334 -9.63 -14.65 2.42
CA LEU A 334 -9.19 -14.48 3.79
C LEU A 334 -10.29 -14.98 4.73
N ALA A 335 -9.89 -15.57 5.85
CA ALA A 335 -10.80 -15.86 6.96
C ALA A 335 -10.11 -15.61 8.30
N LYS A 336 -10.84 -15.03 9.25
CA LYS A 336 -10.40 -14.82 10.64
C LYS A 336 -11.45 -15.29 11.63
N ILE A 337 -11.01 -15.78 12.78
CA ILE A 337 -11.84 -16.04 13.96
C ILE A 337 -11.27 -15.18 15.08
N ARG A 338 -12.12 -14.37 15.70
CA ARG A 338 -11.78 -13.58 16.88
C ARG A 338 -12.71 -13.98 18.01
N HIS A 339 -12.11 -14.33 19.15
CA HIS A 339 -12.84 -14.83 20.30
C HIS A 339 -12.36 -14.16 21.59
N GLN A 340 -13.27 -13.53 22.31
CA GLN A 340 -13.04 -13.00 23.64
C GLN A 340 -13.38 -14.07 24.68
N ILE A 341 -12.35 -14.66 25.28
CA ILE A 341 -12.54 -15.72 26.29
C ILE A 341 -13.20 -15.12 27.53
N ASN A 342 -12.60 -14.05 28.04
CA ASN A 342 -13.09 -13.26 29.18
C ASN A 342 -12.51 -11.84 29.15
N LYS A 343 -12.76 -11.05 30.18
CA LYS A 343 -12.31 -9.65 30.25
C LYS A 343 -10.79 -9.44 30.17
N ASP A 344 -9.99 -10.48 30.38
CA ASP A 344 -8.54 -10.46 30.48
C ASP A 344 -7.84 -11.34 29.44
N TRP A 345 -8.57 -12.11 28.60
CA TRP A 345 -7.99 -13.02 27.60
C TRP A 345 -8.78 -13.06 26.28
N SER A 346 -8.07 -12.98 25.15
CA SER A 346 -8.62 -13.08 23.80
C SER A 346 -7.72 -13.92 22.88
N PHE A 347 -8.32 -14.39 21.78
CA PHE A 347 -7.65 -15.17 20.76
C PHE A 347 -8.07 -14.70 19.37
N THR A 348 -7.11 -14.63 18.46
CA THR A 348 -7.32 -14.40 17.02
C THR A 348 -6.62 -15.49 16.22
N LEU A 349 -7.32 -16.08 15.26
CA LEU A 349 -6.78 -17.00 14.26
C LEU A 349 -7.13 -16.47 12.88
N GLY A 350 -6.18 -16.46 11.95
CA GLY A 350 -6.40 -15.98 10.59
C GLY A 350 -5.62 -16.76 9.55
N GLY A 351 -6.16 -16.81 8.35
CA GLY A 351 -5.48 -17.36 7.17
C GLY A 351 -5.90 -16.62 5.91
N LEU A 352 -4.97 -16.56 4.95
CA LEU A 352 -5.20 -15.96 3.62
C LEU A 352 -4.58 -16.86 2.55
N TYR A 353 -5.28 -16.96 1.42
CA TYR A 353 -4.75 -17.46 0.16
C TYR A 353 -4.91 -16.39 -0.92
N GLN A 354 -3.88 -16.20 -1.73
CA GLN A 354 -3.89 -15.26 -2.84
C GLN A 354 -3.19 -15.86 -4.06
N ASP A 355 -3.82 -15.69 -5.23
CA ASP A 355 -3.26 -16.00 -6.54
C ASP A 355 -3.21 -14.70 -7.35
N ALA A 356 -2.01 -14.27 -7.70
CA ALA A 356 -1.74 -12.98 -8.33
C ALA A 356 -0.96 -13.19 -9.63
N ALA A 357 -1.65 -13.13 -10.75
CA ALA A 357 -1.08 -13.25 -12.09
C ALA A 357 -0.70 -11.89 -12.67
N ARG A 358 0.47 -11.82 -13.27
CA ARG A 358 1.02 -10.62 -13.92
C ARG A 358 1.58 -10.96 -15.29
N GLN A 359 0.83 -10.63 -16.33
CA GLN A 359 1.30 -10.69 -17.70
C GLN A 359 1.84 -9.32 -18.10
N ALA A 360 3.14 -9.24 -18.38
CA ALA A 360 3.80 -8.00 -18.78
C ALA A 360 4.21 -8.04 -20.25
N PHE A 361 3.76 -7.05 -21.01
CA PHE A 361 4.10 -6.79 -22.41
C PHE A 361 5.06 -5.59 -22.46
N GLY A 362 6.14 -5.70 -21.68
CA GLY A 362 7.05 -4.59 -21.44
C GLY A 362 7.96 -4.28 -22.63
N VAL A 363 8.29 -3.00 -22.75
CA VAL A 363 9.38 -2.51 -23.58
C VAL A 363 10.53 -2.13 -22.64
N ALA A 364 11.73 -2.55 -22.98
CA ALA A 364 12.96 -2.19 -22.29
C ALA A 364 13.61 -1.03 -23.04
N ASP A 365 13.38 0.18 -22.53
CA ASP A 365 14.03 1.39 -23.05
C ASP A 365 15.29 1.67 -22.23
N THR A 366 16.39 2.00 -22.90
CA THR A 366 17.67 2.29 -22.26
C THR A 366 18.24 3.58 -22.80
N LEU A 367 18.49 4.55 -21.91
CA LEU A 367 19.11 5.83 -22.25
C LEU A 367 20.47 5.59 -22.91
N CYS A 368 20.77 6.40 -23.92
CA CYS A 368 22.03 6.33 -24.63
C CYS A 368 23.17 6.81 -23.72
N ASP A 369 24.27 6.07 -23.68
CA ASP A 369 25.50 6.39 -22.91
C ASP A 369 26.58 7.08 -23.76
N GLY A 370 26.28 7.38 -25.03
CA GLY A 370 27.27 7.88 -25.98
C GLY A 370 28.28 6.82 -26.46
N GLY A 371 28.07 5.55 -26.12
CA GLY A 371 28.91 4.44 -26.54
C GLY A 371 28.06 3.33 -27.14
N THR A 372 27.89 2.27 -26.38
CA THR A 372 27.44 0.94 -26.81
C THR A 372 25.95 0.88 -27.12
N THR A 373 25.11 1.69 -26.46
CA THR A 373 23.64 1.59 -26.60
C THR A 373 23.13 2.19 -27.92
N CYS A 374 23.82 3.23 -28.44
CA CYS A 374 23.31 4.06 -29.54
C CYS A 374 24.39 4.47 -30.56
N SER A 375 25.43 3.64 -30.76
CA SER A 375 26.42 3.74 -31.83
C SER A 375 26.93 5.17 -32.13
N GLY A 376 27.34 5.91 -31.09
CA GLY A 376 27.99 7.22 -31.26
C GLY A 376 27.12 8.46 -31.08
N LEU A 377 25.84 8.34 -30.68
CA LEU A 377 25.06 9.48 -30.16
C LEU A 377 25.59 9.92 -28.78
N ARG A 378 26.78 10.55 -28.77
CA ARG A 378 27.43 11.13 -27.58
C ARG A 378 26.84 12.49 -27.26
N GLY A 379 26.40 12.68 -26.01
CA GLY A 379 25.97 13.98 -25.50
C GLY A 379 24.62 14.49 -26.02
N SER A 380 23.84 13.63 -26.67
CA SER A 380 22.52 13.97 -27.20
C SER A 380 21.45 13.78 -26.13
N ASP A 381 20.88 14.88 -25.64
CA ASP A 381 19.90 14.87 -24.54
C ASP A 381 18.64 14.04 -24.89
N GLY A 382 18.24 13.16 -23.98
CA GLY A 382 17.00 12.36 -24.09
C GLY A 382 16.95 11.25 -25.15
N TRP A 383 18.05 10.82 -25.75
CA TRP A 383 18.03 9.67 -26.69
C TRP A 383 18.05 8.33 -25.95
N PHE A 384 17.33 7.34 -26.49
CA PHE A 384 17.28 5.98 -25.95
C PHE A 384 17.13 4.91 -27.04
N SER A 385 17.58 3.68 -26.75
CA SER A 385 17.28 2.49 -27.55
C SER A 385 16.12 1.72 -26.95
N SER A 386 15.23 1.22 -27.80
CA SER A 386 14.01 0.53 -27.41
C SER A 386 14.00 -0.93 -27.88
N ARG A 387 13.65 -1.86 -26.98
CA ARG A 387 13.58 -3.30 -27.28
C ARG A 387 12.33 -3.93 -26.68
N ALA A 388 11.74 -4.88 -27.40
CA ALA A 388 10.61 -5.68 -26.91
C ALA A 388 11.03 -7.13 -26.71
N THR A 389 10.79 -7.67 -25.51
CA THR A 389 11.12 -9.05 -25.15
C THR A 389 10.01 -9.67 -24.31
N ALA A 390 9.72 -10.95 -24.52
CA ALA A 390 8.76 -11.65 -23.68
C ALA A 390 9.30 -11.78 -22.25
N THR A 391 8.51 -11.30 -21.28
CA THR A 391 8.86 -11.40 -19.85
C THR A 391 8.74 -12.84 -19.40
N THR A 392 9.88 -13.52 -19.18
CA THR A 392 9.94 -14.95 -18.80
C THR A 392 10.23 -15.15 -17.31
N THR A 393 9.92 -14.15 -16.49
CA THR A 393 10.14 -14.15 -15.03
C THR A 393 8.95 -13.53 -14.30
N ALA A 394 8.67 -14.01 -13.08
CA ALA A 394 7.74 -13.39 -12.13
C ALA A 394 6.34 -13.13 -12.72
N ASN A 395 5.72 -14.20 -13.23
CA ASN A 395 4.45 -14.11 -13.97
C ASN A 395 3.22 -14.45 -13.12
N ASP A 396 3.39 -15.24 -12.07
CA ASP A 396 2.33 -15.61 -11.14
C ASP A 396 2.94 -15.83 -9.77
N PHE A 397 2.28 -15.27 -8.76
CA PHE A 397 2.60 -15.44 -7.36
C PHE A 397 1.43 -16.11 -6.65
N ARG A 398 1.72 -17.17 -5.90
CA ARG A 398 0.77 -17.82 -4.99
C ARG A 398 1.23 -17.65 -3.58
N VAL A 399 0.40 -17.00 -2.76
CA VAL A 399 0.71 -16.69 -1.37
C VAL A 399 -0.28 -17.41 -0.47
N GLY A 400 0.25 -18.13 0.51
CA GLY A 400 -0.51 -18.56 1.69
C GLY A 400 0.03 -17.82 2.90
N SER A 401 -0.84 -17.32 3.77
CA SER A 401 -0.43 -16.65 5.01
C SER A 401 -1.30 -17.11 6.17
N ASN A 402 -0.74 -17.08 7.38
CA ASN A 402 -1.43 -17.50 8.59
C ASN A 402 -0.99 -16.68 9.80
N MET A 403 -1.88 -16.56 10.77
CA MET A 403 -1.58 -16.02 12.09
C MET A 403 -2.43 -16.67 13.18
N ALA A 404 -1.87 -16.82 14.37
CA ALA A 404 -2.63 -17.11 15.57
C ALA A 404 -2.02 -16.34 16.75
N TYR A 405 -2.83 -15.54 17.44
CA TYR A 405 -2.41 -14.68 18.53
C TYR A 405 -3.28 -14.91 19.75
N PHE A 406 -2.65 -15.06 20.89
CA PHE A 406 -3.29 -15.19 22.19
C PHE A 406 -2.83 -14.02 23.06
N ASN A 407 -3.77 -13.16 23.42
CA ASN A 407 -3.51 -11.93 24.14
C ASN A 407 -4.10 -12.02 25.54
N GLY A 408 -3.34 -11.54 26.53
CA GLY A 408 -3.71 -11.65 27.93
C GLY A 408 -3.31 -10.43 28.74
N ARG A 409 -4.07 -10.14 29.79
CA ARG A 409 -3.72 -9.14 30.79
C ARG A 409 -3.56 -9.78 32.16
N VAL A 410 -2.42 -9.55 32.78
CA VAL A 410 -2.14 -10.04 34.15
C VAL A 410 -1.52 -8.94 35.00
N TYR A 411 -1.60 -9.09 36.32
CA TYR A 411 -1.01 -8.16 37.28
C TYR A 411 -0.02 -8.91 38.17
N THR A 412 1.17 -8.34 38.32
CA THR A 412 2.18 -8.82 39.26
C THR A 412 2.42 -7.70 40.29
N GLY A 413 1.62 -7.71 41.35
CA GLY A 413 1.59 -6.59 42.30
C GLY A 413 1.10 -5.29 41.62
N PRO A 414 1.87 -4.19 41.65
CA PRO A 414 1.49 -2.93 41.00
C PRO A 414 1.73 -2.92 39.48
N VAL A 415 2.46 -3.90 38.93
CA VAL A 415 2.81 -3.94 37.51
C VAL A 415 1.69 -4.60 36.73
N LYS A 416 1.19 -3.90 35.70
CA LYS A 416 0.26 -4.46 34.71
C LYS A 416 1.06 -4.99 33.53
N HIS A 417 0.78 -6.22 33.12
CA HIS A 417 1.35 -6.86 31.94
C HIS A 417 0.27 -7.01 30.87
N ASP A 418 0.55 -6.59 29.65
CA ASP A 418 -0.24 -6.90 28.46
C ASP A 418 0.59 -7.88 27.59
N LEU A 419 0.29 -9.17 27.75
CA LEU A 419 1.03 -10.30 27.18
C LEU A 419 0.52 -10.68 25.79
N VAL A 420 1.44 -11.17 24.96
CA VAL A 420 1.11 -11.92 23.74
C VAL A 420 1.95 -13.19 23.63
N ILE A 421 1.31 -14.26 23.20
CA ILE A 421 1.97 -15.44 22.63
C ILE A 421 1.33 -15.68 21.27
N GLY A 422 2.14 -15.88 20.24
CA GLY A 422 1.61 -15.92 18.89
C GLY A 422 2.50 -16.60 17.87
N THR A 423 1.96 -16.74 16.68
CA THR A 423 2.64 -17.30 15.52
C THR A 423 2.14 -16.60 14.27
N ASN A 424 3.02 -16.29 13.33
CA ASN A 424 2.63 -15.80 12.00
C ASN A 424 3.62 -16.26 10.94
N GLY A 425 3.13 -16.40 9.71
CA GLY A 425 3.91 -16.99 8.64
C GLY A 425 3.30 -16.78 7.26
N TYR A 426 4.11 -17.10 6.26
CA TYR A 426 3.69 -17.14 4.88
C TYR A 426 4.47 -18.17 4.07
N MET A 427 3.88 -18.59 2.95
CA MET A 427 4.54 -19.27 1.86
C MET A 427 4.29 -18.47 0.59
N MET A 428 5.34 -18.26 -0.21
CA MET A 428 5.25 -17.64 -1.52
C MET A 428 5.83 -18.59 -2.56
N GLY A 429 5.00 -19.01 -3.52
CA GLY A 429 5.43 -19.69 -4.73
C GLY A 429 5.49 -18.70 -5.89
N ASN A 430 6.66 -18.57 -6.53
CA ASN A 430 6.82 -17.74 -7.73
C ASN A 430 6.90 -18.62 -8.98
N TYR A 431 6.11 -18.29 -9.98
CA TYR A 431 5.96 -19.07 -11.20
C TYR A 431 6.41 -18.29 -12.42
N ASN A 432 7.34 -18.88 -13.18
CA ASN A 432 7.89 -18.30 -14.40
C ASN A 432 7.33 -19.03 -15.63
N PRO A 433 7.17 -18.32 -16.77
CA PRO A 433 6.92 -18.97 -18.05
C PRO A 433 8.04 -19.94 -18.43
N THR A 434 7.70 -20.99 -19.18
CA THR A 434 8.69 -22.00 -19.60
C THR A 434 9.58 -21.51 -20.76
N GLY A 435 9.10 -20.54 -21.54
CA GLY A 435 9.85 -19.97 -22.64
C GLY A 435 9.11 -18.82 -23.33
N ALA A 436 9.85 -18.05 -24.12
CA ALA A 436 9.30 -17.02 -24.99
C ALA A 436 8.70 -17.66 -26.25
N THR A 437 7.58 -17.12 -26.72
CA THR A 437 6.96 -17.46 -28.01
C THR A 437 7.38 -16.46 -29.07
N THR A 438 7.41 -15.17 -28.72
CA THR A 438 7.87 -14.10 -29.60
C THR A 438 9.37 -13.88 -29.41
N ALA A 439 10.13 -13.86 -30.51
CA ALA A 439 11.54 -13.52 -30.48
C ALA A 439 11.78 -12.07 -29.99
N ALA A 440 12.96 -11.80 -29.43
CA ALA A 440 13.36 -10.45 -29.05
C ALA A 440 13.38 -9.52 -30.29
N GLN A 441 12.85 -8.31 -30.14
CA GLN A 441 12.71 -7.34 -31.22
C GLN A 441 13.44 -6.04 -30.87
N ASN A 442 14.12 -5.46 -31.85
CA ASN A 442 14.66 -4.11 -31.76
C ASN A 442 13.62 -3.13 -32.32
N LEU A 443 13.17 -2.19 -31.49
CA LEU A 443 12.18 -1.17 -31.88
C LEU A 443 12.86 0.13 -32.37
N GLY A 444 14.19 0.18 -32.38
CA GLY A 444 14.99 1.29 -32.89
C GLY A 444 15.53 2.21 -31.81
N ILE A 445 15.97 3.39 -32.26
CA ILE A 445 16.50 4.47 -31.42
C ILE A 445 15.56 5.66 -31.55
N HIS A 446 15.13 6.22 -30.41
CA HIS A 446 14.14 7.28 -30.32
C HIS A 446 14.62 8.36 -29.35
N ASN A 447 13.88 9.46 -29.27
CA ASN A 447 14.16 10.55 -28.35
C ASN A 447 12.93 10.84 -27.47
N LEU A 448 13.15 11.07 -26.17
CA LEU A 448 12.12 11.39 -25.16
C LEU A 448 11.19 12.53 -25.57
N TYR A 449 11.70 13.46 -26.37
CA TYR A 449 10.98 14.67 -26.82
C TYR A 449 10.49 14.55 -28.28
N GLY A 450 10.82 13.45 -28.95
CA GLY A 450 10.57 13.19 -30.37
C GLY A 450 9.36 12.28 -30.63
N ALA A 451 9.42 11.57 -31.76
CA ALA A 451 8.46 10.52 -32.08
C ALA A 451 8.77 9.26 -31.25
N SER A 452 7.71 8.54 -30.87
CA SER A 452 7.83 7.30 -30.09
C SER A 452 7.91 6.05 -30.96
N PRO A 453 8.45 4.95 -30.41
CA PRO A 453 8.33 3.64 -31.04
C PRO A 453 6.86 3.27 -31.23
N SER A 454 6.46 3.01 -32.48
CA SER A 454 5.09 2.60 -32.85
C SER A 454 5.02 1.22 -33.50
N GLY A 455 6.16 0.62 -33.84
CA GLY A 455 6.26 -0.69 -34.49
C GLY A 455 6.39 -1.87 -33.51
N GLY A 456 6.78 -3.03 -34.06
CA GLY A 456 6.95 -4.27 -33.30
C GLY A 456 5.66 -5.03 -33.05
N THR A 457 5.80 -6.27 -32.59
CA THR A 457 4.69 -7.17 -32.24
C THR A 457 4.68 -7.43 -30.74
N GLN A 458 3.47 -7.56 -30.17
CA GLN A 458 3.30 -7.87 -28.76
C GLN A 458 4.08 -9.15 -28.39
N PRO A 459 4.98 -9.11 -27.39
CA PRO A 459 5.75 -10.27 -27.03
C PRO A 459 4.94 -11.23 -26.15
N TYR A 460 4.87 -12.50 -26.56
CA TYR A 460 4.18 -13.57 -25.85
C TYR A 460 5.15 -14.63 -25.32
N TYR A 461 4.71 -15.37 -24.31
CA TYR A 461 5.38 -16.54 -23.72
C TYR A 461 4.39 -17.70 -23.58
N HIS A 462 4.88 -18.88 -23.18
CA HIS A 462 4.04 -20.05 -22.96
C HIS A 462 4.50 -20.90 -21.77
N GLY A 463 3.59 -21.75 -21.30
CA GLY A 463 3.77 -22.64 -20.15
C GLY A 463 4.05 -21.91 -18.85
N ARG A 464 4.14 -22.66 -17.75
CA ARG A 464 4.47 -22.13 -16.42
C ARG A 464 5.14 -23.22 -15.58
N TYR A 465 6.14 -22.86 -14.78
CA TYR A 465 6.76 -23.74 -13.79
C TYR A 465 7.05 -22.98 -12.50
N LYS A 466 7.05 -23.69 -11.35
CA LYS A 466 7.41 -23.09 -10.06
C LYS A 466 8.92 -22.85 -10.03
N SER A 467 9.31 -21.59 -10.12
CA SER A 467 10.72 -21.17 -10.23
C SER A 467 11.40 -20.99 -8.88
N SER A 468 10.64 -20.58 -7.87
CA SER A 468 11.12 -20.46 -6.50
C SER A 468 9.99 -20.59 -5.48
N SER A 469 10.37 -20.90 -4.26
CA SER A 469 9.49 -20.96 -3.09
C SER A 469 10.22 -20.33 -1.90
N VAL A 470 9.54 -19.48 -1.16
CA VAL A 470 10.01 -19.00 0.14
C VAL A 470 8.94 -19.32 1.17
N THR A 471 9.32 -20.00 2.25
CA THR A 471 8.43 -20.28 3.37
C THR A 471 9.03 -19.69 4.63
N SER A 472 8.22 -18.99 5.41
CA SER A 472 8.60 -18.37 6.66
C SER A 472 7.54 -18.60 7.72
N GLN A 473 7.96 -19.02 8.92
CA GLN A 473 7.09 -19.15 10.08
C GLN A 473 7.81 -18.60 11.30
N SER A 474 7.11 -17.83 12.14
CA SER A 474 7.67 -17.26 13.37
C SER A 474 6.82 -17.64 14.57
N PHE A 475 7.48 -17.91 15.69
CA PHE A 475 6.89 -17.98 17.01
C PHE A 475 7.25 -16.73 17.79
N ILE A 476 6.27 -16.12 18.46
CA ILE A 476 6.34 -14.77 19.02
C ILE A 476 5.91 -14.80 20.48
N ILE A 477 6.67 -14.11 21.33
CA ILE A 477 6.30 -13.79 22.71
C ILE A 477 6.51 -12.29 22.92
N GLY A 478 5.56 -11.62 23.55
CA GLY A 478 5.72 -10.21 23.91
C GLY A 478 5.01 -9.84 25.20
N ASP A 479 5.47 -8.75 25.80
CA ASP A 479 4.90 -8.17 27.02
C ASP A 479 5.02 -6.63 26.96
N THR A 480 3.96 -5.94 27.37
CA THR A 480 4.00 -4.53 27.74
C THR A 480 3.81 -4.39 29.25
N LEU A 481 4.89 -4.10 29.95
CA LEU A 481 4.92 -3.86 31.38
C LEU A 481 4.62 -2.39 31.65
N THR A 482 3.47 -2.09 32.25
CA THR A 482 3.17 -0.76 32.80
C THR A 482 3.59 -0.76 34.27
N LEU A 483 4.70 -0.10 34.59
CA LEU A 483 5.29 -0.06 35.93
C LEU A 483 4.55 0.93 36.84
N ASN A 484 4.17 2.07 36.27
CA ASN A 484 3.35 3.10 36.90
C ASN A 484 2.79 4.04 35.82
N LYS A 485 2.15 5.15 36.20
CA LYS A 485 1.58 6.13 35.27
C LYS A 485 2.59 6.81 34.33
N HIS A 486 3.88 6.79 34.68
CA HIS A 486 4.95 7.44 33.93
C HIS A 486 5.81 6.46 33.15
N TRP A 487 6.03 5.24 33.63
CA TRP A 487 7.00 4.33 33.05
C TRP A 487 6.37 3.04 32.55
N SER A 488 6.70 2.69 31.30
CA SER A 488 6.35 1.41 30.69
C SER A 488 7.51 0.84 29.90
N ILE A 489 7.61 -0.49 29.83
CA ILE A 489 8.57 -1.23 29.02
C ILE A 489 7.77 -2.14 28.08
N MET A 490 8.11 -2.15 26.79
CA MET A 490 7.50 -3.05 25.81
C MET A 490 8.59 -3.91 25.19
N GLY A 491 8.39 -5.23 25.15
CA GLY A 491 9.34 -6.15 24.54
C GLY A 491 8.63 -7.22 23.74
N THR A 492 9.19 -7.56 22.58
CA THR A 492 8.73 -8.66 21.73
C THR A 492 9.94 -9.47 21.25
N LEU A 493 9.83 -10.79 21.32
CA LEU A 493 10.84 -11.74 20.89
C LEU A 493 10.23 -12.66 19.83
N ALA A 494 10.93 -12.89 18.73
CA ALA A 494 10.54 -13.87 17.73
C ALA A 494 11.68 -14.86 17.40
N TRP A 495 11.29 -16.10 17.13
CA TRP A 495 12.14 -17.12 16.53
C TRP A 495 11.51 -17.55 15.21
N SER A 496 12.29 -17.48 14.14
CA SER A 496 11.79 -17.67 12.79
C SER A 496 12.51 -18.81 12.05
N TRP A 497 11.75 -19.56 11.28
CA TRP A 497 12.23 -20.60 10.38
C TRP A 497 12.02 -20.12 8.95
N ILE A 498 13.07 -20.17 8.15
CA ILE A 498 13.03 -19.72 6.74
C ILE A 498 13.58 -20.85 5.87
N ASP A 499 12.84 -21.18 4.83
CA ASP A 499 13.21 -22.14 3.80
C ASP A 499 13.10 -21.47 2.42
N GLN A 500 14.17 -21.55 1.64
CA GLN A 500 14.24 -21.01 0.29
C GLN A 500 14.60 -22.11 -0.71
N GLN A 501 13.73 -22.30 -1.70
CA GLN A 501 13.92 -23.25 -2.78
C GLN A 501 13.92 -22.53 -4.12
N SER A 502 14.78 -22.95 -5.04
CA SER A 502 14.78 -22.43 -6.41
C SER A 502 15.05 -23.53 -7.45
N ALA A 503 14.49 -23.36 -8.63
CA ALA A 503 14.73 -24.19 -9.79
C ALA A 503 15.62 -23.43 -10.79
N LEU A 504 16.64 -24.09 -11.32
CA LEU A 504 17.58 -23.49 -12.28
C LEU A 504 16.91 -23.04 -13.60
N ASN A 505 15.87 -23.75 -14.01
CA ASN A 505 15.08 -23.53 -15.23
C ASN A 505 13.84 -24.44 -15.22
N ALA A 506 13.00 -24.33 -16.26
CA ALA A 506 11.77 -25.10 -16.43
C ALA A 506 11.91 -26.64 -16.43
N LYS A 507 13.11 -27.17 -16.67
CA LYS A 507 13.40 -28.62 -16.70
C LYS A 507 14.02 -29.15 -15.40
N SER A 508 14.36 -28.26 -14.48
CA SER A 508 15.03 -28.60 -13.24
C SER A 508 14.03 -28.67 -12.09
N PRO A 509 14.12 -29.65 -11.17
CA PRO A 509 13.29 -29.65 -9.98
C PRO A 509 13.66 -28.47 -9.08
N LEU A 510 12.73 -28.07 -8.21
CA LEU A 510 13.03 -27.19 -7.08
C LEU A 510 14.05 -27.88 -6.16
N ARG A 511 15.04 -27.13 -5.70
CA ARG A 511 16.03 -27.57 -4.72
C ARG A 511 16.18 -26.54 -3.63
N ASP A 512 16.48 -27.01 -2.42
CA ASP A 512 16.81 -26.14 -1.30
C ASP A 512 18.07 -25.35 -1.65
N THR A 513 17.95 -24.03 -1.56
CA THR A 513 19.03 -23.06 -1.80
C THR A 513 19.53 -22.44 -0.52
N PHE A 514 18.68 -22.35 0.50
CA PHE A 514 19.03 -21.90 1.84
C PHE A 514 17.97 -22.36 2.85
N GLN A 515 18.41 -22.66 4.08
CA GLN A 515 17.53 -22.98 5.19
C GLN A 515 18.13 -22.43 6.49
N THR A 516 17.30 -21.84 7.35
CA THR A 516 17.67 -21.49 8.72
C THR A 516 16.56 -21.85 9.68
N SER A 517 16.93 -22.18 10.91
CA SER A 517 16.01 -22.55 11.98
C SER A 517 16.20 -21.64 13.18
N ALA A 518 15.09 -21.20 13.76
CA ALA A 518 15.04 -20.39 14.97
C ALA A 518 15.92 -19.12 14.93
N ALA A 519 15.94 -18.43 13.79
CA ALA A 519 16.57 -17.12 13.65
C ALA A 519 15.89 -16.11 14.59
N PHE A 520 16.67 -15.46 15.45
CA PHE A 520 16.15 -14.67 16.56
C PHE A 520 16.03 -13.18 16.22
N SER A 521 14.86 -12.60 16.46
CA SER A 521 14.56 -11.18 16.26
C SER A 521 13.94 -10.57 17.52
N PRO A 522 14.71 -9.82 18.33
CA PRO A 522 14.19 -9.06 19.47
C PRO A 522 13.77 -7.63 19.11
N THR A 523 12.85 -7.08 19.89
CA THR A 523 12.58 -5.64 19.96
C THR A 523 12.27 -5.27 21.40
N THR A 524 12.79 -4.13 21.86
CA THR A 524 12.57 -3.64 23.22
C THR A 524 12.50 -2.13 23.23
N SER A 525 11.53 -1.60 23.98
CA SER A 525 11.25 -0.19 24.09
C SER A 525 11.07 0.25 25.54
N LEU A 526 11.65 1.39 25.88
CA LEU A 526 11.41 2.10 27.13
C LEU A 526 10.54 3.32 26.83
N MET A 527 9.45 3.50 27.57
CA MET A 527 8.52 4.61 27.44
C MET A 527 8.43 5.40 28.73
N TYR A 528 8.48 6.73 28.59
CA TYR A 528 8.24 7.68 29.67
C TYR A 528 7.10 8.63 29.29
N LYS A 529 6.09 8.75 30.14
CA LYS A 529 4.94 9.64 29.99
C LYS A 529 5.04 10.78 31.00
N PRO A 530 5.56 11.96 30.63
CA PRO A 530 5.59 13.12 31.52
C PRO A 530 4.18 13.49 32.02
N THR A 531 3.20 13.40 31.10
CA THR A 531 1.77 13.62 31.31
C THR A 531 1.00 12.62 30.44
N ASP A 532 -0.32 12.46 30.69
CA ASP A 532 -1.14 11.47 29.97
C ASP A 532 -1.24 11.72 28.45
N ASN A 533 -0.88 12.93 28.00
CA ASN A 533 -0.92 13.35 26.60
C ASN A 533 0.46 13.42 25.94
N GLN A 534 1.52 12.95 26.60
CA GLN A 534 2.90 12.97 26.11
C GLN A 534 3.57 11.62 26.31
N THR A 535 4.36 11.18 25.33
CA THR A 535 5.18 9.97 25.43
C THR A 535 6.56 10.24 24.81
N ILE A 536 7.61 10.00 25.58
CA ILE A 536 8.99 9.89 25.10
C ILE A 536 9.33 8.41 25.07
N TYR A 537 10.03 7.95 24.05
CA TYR A 537 10.44 6.55 23.98
C TYR A 537 11.82 6.38 23.36
N PHE A 538 12.44 5.25 23.70
CA PHE A 538 13.60 4.71 23.01
C PHE A 538 13.31 3.26 22.67
N THR A 539 13.64 2.84 21.45
CA THR A 539 13.41 1.51 20.92
C THR A 539 14.69 0.97 20.29
N TYR A 540 15.01 -0.28 20.60
CA TYR A 540 16.03 -1.06 19.92
C TYR A 540 15.39 -2.30 19.29
N GLY A 541 15.75 -2.60 18.05
CA GLY A 541 15.22 -3.74 17.32
C GLY A 541 16.25 -4.43 16.45
N ARG A 542 16.05 -5.73 16.24
CA ARG A 542 16.72 -6.51 15.20
C ARG A 542 15.70 -7.26 14.36
N SER A 543 15.96 -7.38 13.08
CA SER A 543 15.18 -8.21 12.15
C SER A 543 16.11 -9.11 11.35
N VAL A 544 15.58 -10.23 10.91
CA VAL A 544 16.21 -11.11 9.94
C VAL A 544 15.43 -11.07 8.63
N GLU A 545 16.11 -11.27 7.51
CA GLU A 545 15.50 -11.33 6.18
C GLU A 545 16.09 -12.50 5.40
N ALA A 546 15.28 -13.15 4.57
CA ALA A 546 15.76 -14.16 3.64
C ALA A 546 16.76 -13.53 2.63
N GLY A 547 17.89 -14.18 2.38
CA GLY A 547 18.89 -13.63 1.46
C GLY A 547 18.41 -13.65 0.00
N PRO A 548 18.90 -12.72 -0.85
CA PRO A 548 18.63 -12.76 -2.28
C PRO A 548 19.25 -14.00 -2.93
N VAL A 549 18.60 -14.53 -3.97
CA VAL A 549 19.12 -15.65 -4.77
C VAL A 549 19.97 -15.13 -5.92
N THR A 550 21.19 -15.67 -6.04
CA THR A 550 22.09 -15.36 -7.14
C THR A 550 21.51 -15.88 -8.47
N PRO A 551 21.38 -15.06 -9.52
CA PRO A 551 20.86 -15.53 -10.81
C PRO A 551 21.68 -16.68 -11.40
N ASN A 552 21.04 -17.51 -12.23
CA ASN A 552 21.72 -18.56 -12.97
C ASN A 552 22.50 -17.99 -14.17
N ASN A 553 23.77 -17.63 -13.97
CA ASN A 553 24.64 -17.06 -15.01
C ASN A 553 26.07 -17.64 -14.92
N ALA A 554 26.64 -17.99 -16.07
CA ALA A 554 28.00 -18.55 -16.18
C ALA A 554 29.13 -17.67 -15.63
N SER A 555 28.87 -16.39 -15.39
CA SER A 555 29.82 -15.41 -14.84
C SER A 555 29.87 -15.41 -13.31
N TYR A 556 29.04 -16.21 -12.62
CA TYR A 556 28.96 -16.21 -11.15
C TYR A 556 29.50 -17.50 -10.53
N THR A 557 30.21 -17.39 -9.41
CA THR A 557 30.75 -18.55 -8.66
C THR A 557 29.68 -19.28 -7.85
N ASN A 558 28.56 -18.64 -7.55
CA ASN A 558 27.50 -19.13 -6.67
C ASN A 558 26.11 -19.07 -7.32
N THR A 559 25.99 -19.53 -8.56
CA THR A 559 24.72 -19.53 -9.32
C THR A 559 23.60 -20.24 -8.59
N ASN A 560 22.41 -19.64 -8.58
CA ASN A 560 21.19 -20.22 -7.99
C ASN A 560 21.35 -20.62 -6.51
N MET A 561 22.24 -19.93 -5.79
CA MET A 561 22.40 -20.04 -4.35
C MET A 561 21.85 -18.77 -3.70
N ALA A 562 21.07 -18.95 -2.62
CA ALA A 562 20.68 -17.85 -1.76
C ALA A 562 21.86 -17.43 -0.86
N LEU A 563 21.97 -16.12 -0.60
CA LEU A 563 22.85 -15.65 0.46
C LEU A 563 22.32 -16.06 1.84
N PRO A 564 23.17 -16.10 2.88
CA PRO A 564 22.70 -16.24 4.26
C PRO A 564 21.66 -15.18 4.61
N ILE A 565 20.89 -15.39 5.68
CA ILE A 565 19.96 -14.37 6.16
C ILE A 565 20.68 -13.05 6.45
N ALA A 566 20.06 -11.94 6.05
CA ALA A 566 20.52 -10.62 6.44
C ALA A 566 20.08 -10.35 7.90
N HIS A 567 20.95 -9.69 8.66
CA HIS A 567 20.66 -9.23 10.01
C HIS A 567 20.68 -7.71 10.03
N SER A 568 19.52 -7.13 10.33
CA SER A 568 19.36 -5.69 10.38
C SER A 568 19.15 -5.21 11.81
N GLU A 569 19.61 -4.00 12.10
CA GLU A 569 19.56 -3.40 13.44
C GLU A 569 19.07 -1.96 13.39
N GLU A 570 18.30 -1.56 14.40
CA GLU A 570 17.73 -0.22 14.53
C GLU A 570 17.77 0.29 15.96
N TYR A 571 18.04 1.58 16.06
CA TYR A 571 17.84 2.41 17.24
C TYR A 571 16.91 3.55 16.88
N GLU A 572 15.87 3.77 17.66
CA GLU A 572 14.92 4.87 17.50
C GLU A 572 14.71 5.59 18.83
N VAL A 573 14.67 6.91 18.80
CA VAL A 573 14.21 7.76 19.90
C VAL A 573 13.11 8.66 19.39
N GLY A 574 12.03 8.81 20.15
CA GLY A 574 10.91 9.63 19.70
C GLY A 574 10.13 10.30 20.81
N TYR A 575 9.35 11.30 20.39
CA TYR A 575 8.46 12.08 21.23
C TYR A 575 7.11 12.22 20.54
N LYS A 576 6.04 12.00 21.30
CA LYS A 576 4.66 12.08 20.86
C LYS A 576 3.88 13.01 21.78
N LEU A 577 3.08 13.89 21.20
CA LEU A 577 2.24 14.84 21.91
C LEU A 577 0.84 14.82 21.30
N ARG A 578 -0.17 14.61 22.14
CA ARG A 578 -1.56 14.84 21.79
C ARG A 578 -2.04 16.14 22.44
N TYR A 579 -2.45 17.10 21.63
CA TYR A 579 -2.96 18.38 22.13
C TYR A 579 -4.27 18.72 21.44
N LYS A 580 -5.36 18.81 22.22
CA LYS A 580 -6.73 18.99 21.71
C LYS A 580 -7.08 17.92 20.66
N LYS A 581 -7.37 18.32 19.42
CA LYS A 581 -7.70 17.45 18.30
C LYS A 581 -6.50 17.19 17.37
N MET A 582 -5.29 17.41 17.86
CA MET A 582 -4.06 17.27 17.10
C MET A 582 -3.13 16.25 17.74
N GLN A 583 -2.35 15.58 16.89
CA GLN A 583 -1.25 14.73 17.30
C GLN A 583 0.02 15.12 16.55
N PHE A 584 1.10 15.24 17.31
CA PHE A 584 2.44 15.53 16.84
C PHE A 584 3.35 14.37 17.20
N ASN A 585 4.15 13.91 16.25
CA ASN A 585 5.15 12.87 16.45
C ASN A 585 6.48 13.36 15.87
N VAL A 586 7.58 13.11 16.57
CA VAL A 586 8.94 13.28 16.04
C VAL A 586 9.79 12.10 16.47
N ALA A 587 10.60 11.56 15.56
CA ALA A 587 11.49 10.43 15.83
C ALA A 587 12.83 10.64 15.13
N GLY A 588 13.92 10.25 15.77
CA GLY A 588 15.25 10.13 15.18
C GLY A 588 15.69 8.67 15.21
N PHE A 589 16.32 8.19 14.14
CA PHE A 589 16.71 6.79 14.02
C PHE A 589 18.07 6.58 13.39
N ARG A 590 18.64 5.41 13.67
CA ARG A 590 19.82 4.84 13.00
C ARG A 590 19.52 3.40 12.67
N MET A 591 19.72 3.01 11.41
CA MET A 591 19.46 1.67 10.91
C MET A 591 20.63 1.15 10.09
N THR A 592 20.87 -0.16 10.14
CA THR A 592 21.87 -0.85 9.31
C THR A 592 21.34 -2.16 8.76
N SER A 593 21.67 -2.45 7.49
CA SER A 593 21.41 -3.75 6.84
C SER A 593 22.59 -4.15 5.94
N PRO A 594 22.96 -5.44 5.86
CA PRO A 594 23.90 -5.94 4.86
C PRO A 594 23.47 -5.60 3.42
N TYR A 595 24.41 -5.16 2.59
CA TYR A 595 24.17 -4.82 1.19
C TYR A 595 24.85 -5.84 0.28
N ALA A 596 24.07 -6.52 -0.55
CA ALA A 596 24.51 -7.52 -1.50
C ALA A 596 25.10 -6.86 -2.76
N MET A 597 26.16 -7.45 -3.30
CA MET A 597 26.82 -6.96 -4.52
C MET A 597 27.64 -8.06 -5.20
N TYR A 598 27.95 -7.83 -6.48
CA TYR A 598 28.86 -8.66 -7.25
C TYR A 598 30.29 -8.18 -7.06
N VAL A 599 31.11 -9.00 -6.42
CA VAL A 599 32.54 -8.73 -6.19
C VAL A 599 33.34 -9.58 -7.18
N ALA A 600 34.46 -9.05 -7.68
CA ALA A 600 35.36 -9.85 -8.53
C ALA A 600 35.84 -11.08 -7.76
N ALA A 601 35.76 -12.27 -8.38
CA ALA A 601 36.19 -13.50 -7.72
C ALA A 601 37.71 -13.51 -7.52
N ALA A 602 38.17 -13.82 -6.31
CA ALA A 602 39.58 -13.68 -5.92
C ALA A 602 40.59 -14.46 -6.80
N ASN A 603 40.16 -15.56 -7.44
CA ASN A 603 41.04 -16.44 -8.22
C ASN A 603 40.58 -16.70 -9.68
N GLY A 604 39.49 -16.07 -10.14
CA GLY A 604 38.90 -16.35 -11.48
C GLY A 604 38.40 -17.79 -11.70
N THR A 605 38.57 -18.68 -10.71
CA THR A 605 38.12 -20.08 -10.72
C THR A 605 36.70 -20.20 -10.17
N GLY A 606 35.89 -21.09 -10.73
CA GLY A 606 34.52 -21.38 -10.25
C GLY A 606 33.41 -20.79 -11.12
N CYS A 607 33.75 -20.05 -12.18
CA CYS A 607 32.83 -19.60 -13.22
C CYS A 607 33.16 -20.29 -14.55
N ALA A 608 32.16 -20.52 -15.40
CA ALA A 608 32.39 -21.01 -16.76
C ALA A 608 32.89 -19.89 -17.71
N ALA A 609 32.56 -18.62 -17.42
CA ALA A 609 33.12 -17.45 -18.08
C ALA A 609 34.30 -16.88 -17.26
N ALA A 610 35.53 -17.28 -17.61
CA ALA A 610 36.73 -16.95 -16.82
C ALA A 610 37.12 -15.45 -16.85
N SER A 611 36.73 -14.69 -17.88
CA SER A 611 37.17 -13.30 -18.10
C SER A 611 36.42 -12.24 -17.28
N ASN A 612 35.31 -12.59 -16.63
CA ASN A 612 34.47 -11.67 -15.85
C ASN A 612 33.86 -12.36 -14.61
N CYS A 613 34.55 -13.34 -14.04
CA CYS A 613 34.05 -14.14 -12.92
C CYS A 613 33.81 -13.29 -11.66
N GLN A 614 32.59 -13.35 -11.12
CA GLN A 614 32.14 -12.60 -9.95
C GLN A 614 31.53 -13.52 -8.90
N THR A 615 31.56 -13.09 -7.65
CA THR A 615 30.85 -13.72 -6.53
C THR A 615 29.79 -12.75 -6.03
N TYR A 616 28.55 -13.23 -5.94
CA TYR A 616 27.49 -12.44 -5.32
C TYR A 616 27.53 -12.66 -3.80
N GLN A 617 27.67 -11.59 -3.01
CA GLN A 617 27.84 -11.67 -1.56
C GLN A 617 27.44 -10.36 -0.87
N TYR A 618 27.29 -10.38 0.45
CA TYR A 618 27.23 -9.15 1.23
C TYR A 618 28.59 -8.46 1.24
N GLY A 619 28.75 -7.48 0.36
CA GLY A 619 30.00 -6.75 0.16
C GLY A 619 29.94 -5.33 0.72
N GLY A 620 29.01 -5.00 1.60
CA GLY A 620 28.92 -3.70 2.25
C GLY A 620 27.77 -3.65 3.24
N THR A 621 27.53 -2.48 3.82
CA THR A 621 26.44 -2.21 4.76
C THR A 621 25.73 -0.95 4.34
N GLN A 622 24.42 -1.04 4.08
CA GLN A 622 23.59 0.15 3.98
C GLN A 622 23.33 0.68 5.39
N ARG A 623 23.65 1.94 5.63
CA ARG A 623 23.48 2.64 6.91
C ARG A 623 22.63 3.87 6.67
N ASN A 624 21.51 3.95 7.38
CA ASN A 624 20.57 5.05 7.24
C ASN A 624 20.42 5.78 8.58
N TYR A 625 20.70 7.07 8.61
CA TYR A 625 20.32 7.99 9.69
C TYR A 625 19.13 8.82 9.25
N GLY A 626 18.25 9.20 10.17
CA GLY A 626 17.19 10.11 9.79
C GLY A 626 16.41 10.70 10.94
N VAL A 627 15.61 11.70 10.60
CA VAL A 627 14.66 12.37 11.48
C VAL A 627 13.32 12.49 10.75
N GLU A 628 12.26 12.09 11.42
CA GLU A 628 10.88 12.13 10.92
C GLU A 628 10.04 13.01 11.84
N ALA A 629 9.17 13.81 11.26
CA ALA A 629 8.17 14.57 11.98
C ALA A 629 6.81 14.46 11.31
N GLN A 630 5.75 14.33 12.10
CA GLN A 630 4.37 14.20 11.62
C GLN A 630 3.42 15.03 12.46
N ILE A 631 2.42 15.60 11.80
CA ILE A 631 1.27 16.27 12.40
C ILE A 631 -0.01 15.78 11.74
N SER A 632 -1.03 15.46 12.55
CA SER A 632 -2.36 15.11 12.04
C SER A 632 -3.47 15.61 12.96
N GLY A 633 -4.61 15.95 12.37
CA GLY A 633 -5.81 16.34 13.11
C GLY A 633 -6.34 17.72 12.72
N GLU A 634 -7.05 18.38 13.64
CA GLU A 634 -7.71 19.67 13.39
C GLU A 634 -6.89 20.83 13.99
N VAL A 635 -6.23 21.62 13.13
CA VAL A 635 -5.33 22.73 13.52
C VAL A 635 -6.13 23.97 13.96
N LEU A 636 -7.20 24.27 13.21
CA LEU A 636 -8.19 25.30 13.49
C LEU A 636 -9.58 24.69 13.32
N PRO A 637 -10.65 25.29 13.90
CA PRO A 637 -12.00 24.82 13.66
C PRO A 637 -12.29 24.69 12.15
N ASN A 638 -12.62 23.47 11.72
CA ASN A 638 -12.86 23.09 10.32
C ASN A 638 -11.64 23.08 9.38
N LEU A 639 -10.42 23.25 9.88
CA LEU A 639 -9.17 23.06 9.12
C LEU A 639 -8.43 21.83 9.64
N SER A 640 -8.49 20.75 8.86
CA SER A 640 -7.76 19.52 9.11
C SER A 640 -6.41 19.52 8.39
N VAL A 641 -5.42 18.88 9.00
CA VAL A 641 -4.08 18.67 8.44
C VAL A 641 -3.70 17.19 8.51
N LEU A 642 -2.99 16.74 7.49
CA LEU A 642 -2.13 15.57 7.52
C LEU A 642 -0.81 15.98 6.86
N ALA A 643 0.24 16.10 7.65
CA ALA A 643 1.52 16.56 7.14
C ALA A 643 2.69 15.89 7.85
N GLY A 644 3.85 15.90 7.20
CA GLY A 644 5.09 15.52 7.81
C GLY A 644 6.28 15.64 6.86
N MET A 645 7.45 15.33 7.40
CA MET A 645 8.72 15.36 6.67
C MET A 645 9.65 14.28 7.19
N THR A 646 10.54 13.84 6.31
CA THR A 646 11.59 12.88 6.60
C THR A 646 12.90 13.38 6.02
N TRP A 647 13.88 13.63 6.89
CA TRP A 647 15.27 13.82 6.49
C TRP A 647 16.01 12.49 6.63
N LEU A 648 16.79 12.12 5.62
CA LEU A 648 17.44 10.83 5.52
C LEU A 648 18.87 10.99 4.99
N ASP A 649 19.81 10.34 5.67
CA ASP A 649 21.18 10.14 5.22
C ASP A 649 21.38 8.63 5.04
N ALA A 650 21.18 8.15 3.82
CA ALA A 650 21.26 6.73 3.46
C ALA A 650 22.49 6.47 2.59
N GLU A 651 23.49 5.80 3.16
CA GLU A 651 24.77 5.55 2.51
C GLU A 651 25.16 4.07 2.51
N LEU A 652 25.88 3.65 1.47
CA LEU A 652 26.61 2.39 1.45
C LEU A 652 28.00 2.58 2.08
N VAL A 653 28.26 1.91 3.19
CA VAL A 653 29.54 1.93 3.91
C VAL A 653 30.19 0.56 3.96
N HIS A 654 31.50 0.52 4.22
CA HIS A 654 32.32 -0.70 4.20
C HIS A 654 32.18 -1.49 2.90
N ALA A 655 32.04 -0.79 1.77
CA ALA A 655 31.87 -1.43 0.47
C ALA A 655 33.16 -2.15 0.03
N ALA A 656 33.02 -3.34 -0.52
CA ALA A 656 34.12 -4.13 -1.09
C ALA A 656 34.75 -3.44 -2.30
N SER A 657 33.99 -2.56 -2.97
CA SER A 657 34.50 -1.67 -4.01
C SER A 657 34.70 -0.26 -3.44
N PRO A 658 35.93 0.29 -3.44
CA PRO A 658 36.19 1.66 -2.99
C PRO A 658 35.37 2.73 -3.73
N ALA A 659 35.01 2.48 -5.00
CA ALA A 659 34.23 3.42 -5.81
C ALA A 659 32.78 3.57 -5.32
N LEU A 660 32.28 2.62 -4.54
CA LEU A 660 30.91 2.58 -4.01
C LEU A 660 30.84 2.95 -2.52
N ASN A 661 31.98 3.11 -1.86
CA ASN A 661 32.02 3.38 -0.43
C ASN A 661 31.67 4.85 -0.13
N ASN A 662 30.84 5.07 0.88
CA ASN A 662 30.26 6.36 1.26
C ASN A 662 29.49 7.02 0.10
N LYS A 663 28.73 6.20 -0.63
CA LYS A 663 27.83 6.65 -1.69
C LYS A 663 26.38 6.58 -1.23
N GLU A 664 25.59 7.58 -1.59
CA GLU A 664 24.15 7.61 -1.40
C GLU A 664 23.51 6.38 -2.04
N ILE A 665 22.51 5.82 -1.36
CA ILE A 665 21.71 4.73 -1.89
C ILE A 665 20.84 5.27 -3.03
N VAL A 666 20.92 4.61 -4.19
CA VAL A 666 20.13 4.97 -5.38
C VAL A 666 18.65 5.00 -5.03
N GLY A 667 17.95 6.06 -5.43
CA GLY A 667 16.52 6.21 -5.17
C GLY A 667 16.14 6.73 -3.79
N ALA A 668 17.04 6.71 -2.81
CA ALA A 668 16.75 7.24 -1.49
C ALA A 668 16.85 8.79 -1.48
N ALA A 669 15.72 9.48 -1.35
CA ALA A 669 15.71 10.93 -1.23
C ALA A 669 16.23 11.41 0.15
N PRO A 670 17.14 12.39 0.21
CA PRO A 670 17.60 12.96 1.47
C PRO A 670 16.55 13.77 2.23
N LEU A 671 15.54 14.27 1.51
CA LEU A 671 14.42 15.00 2.11
C LEU A 671 13.14 14.68 1.33
N GLN A 672 12.10 14.31 2.07
CA GLN A 672 10.75 14.16 1.56
C GLN A 672 9.79 14.88 2.51
N ALA A 673 8.77 15.55 1.95
CA ALA A 673 7.73 16.20 2.74
C ALA A 673 6.39 16.13 2.05
N ASN A 674 5.33 15.99 2.84
CA ASN A 674 3.96 16.04 2.35
C ASN A 674 3.10 16.90 3.29
N MET A 675 2.18 17.68 2.74
CA MET A 675 1.26 18.51 3.52
C MET A 675 -0.10 18.60 2.85
N LEU A 676 -1.06 17.88 3.41
CA LEU A 676 -2.48 17.97 3.05
C LEU A 676 -3.21 18.88 4.05
N LEU A 677 -3.84 19.92 3.52
CA LEU A 677 -4.78 20.78 4.23
C LEU A 677 -6.19 20.56 3.68
N ASP A 678 -7.17 20.48 4.57
CA ASP A 678 -8.57 20.33 4.23
C ASP A 678 -9.43 21.28 5.05
N TYR A 679 -10.06 22.25 4.39
CA TYR A 679 -10.86 23.29 5.00
C TYR A 679 -12.33 23.17 4.61
N ARG A 680 -13.18 22.93 5.60
CA ARG A 680 -14.64 22.96 5.44
C ARG A 680 -15.18 24.33 5.83
N LEU A 681 -16.06 24.89 5.01
CA LEU A 681 -16.67 26.18 5.34
C LEU A 681 -17.56 26.05 6.60
N PRO A 682 -17.44 26.96 7.57
CA PRO A 682 -18.24 26.92 8.79
C PRO A 682 -19.75 27.05 8.54
N ALA A 683 -20.55 26.38 9.38
CA ALA A 683 -22.01 26.53 9.40
C ALA A 683 -22.48 27.97 9.66
N SER A 684 -21.66 28.80 10.31
CA SER A 684 -21.93 30.23 10.52
C SER A 684 -22.03 31.04 9.23
N PHE A 685 -21.56 30.52 8.09
CA PHE A 685 -21.70 31.15 6.77
C PHE A 685 -22.98 30.72 6.03
N GLY A 686 -23.87 29.97 6.68
CA GLY A 686 -25.14 29.51 6.13
C GLY A 686 -25.10 28.09 5.60
N SER A 687 -26.29 27.52 5.36
CA SER A 687 -26.47 26.12 4.96
C SER A 687 -25.79 25.78 3.64
N PHE A 688 -25.85 26.67 2.65
CA PHE A 688 -25.16 26.51 1.37
C PHE A 688 -23.64 26.47 1.55
N ALA A 689 -23.07 27.44 2.27
CA ALA A 689 -21.63 27.50 2.50
C ALA A 689 -21.14 26.23 3.22
N SER A 690 -21.86 25.75 4.23
CA SER A 690 -21.48 24.58 5.03
C SER A 690 -21.36 23.26 4.26
N GLY A 691 -21.91 23.18 3.05
CA GLY A 691 -21.75 22.03 2.16
C GLY A 691 -20.39 22.01 1.44
N TRP A 692 -19.64 23.12 1.43
CA TRP A 692 -18.36 23.22 0.72
C TRP A 692 -17.17 22.84 1.58
N ALA A 693 -16.22 22.13 0.97
CA ALA A 693 -14.87 21.97 1.48
C ALA A 693 -13.84 22.13 0.35
N PHE A 694 -12.64 22.57 0.72
CA PHE A 694 -11.51 22.79 -0.17
C PHE A 694 -10.30 22.09 0.40
N ASN A 695 -9.48 21.48 -0.44
CA ASN A 695 -8.23 20.87 -0.02
C ASN A 695 -7.07 21.28 -0.93
N ALA A 696 -5.89 21.24 -0.35
CA ALA A 696 -4.63 21.45 -1.04
C ALA A 696 -3.60 20.47 -0.47
N ASN A 697 -2.93 19.72 -1.34
CA ASN A 697 -1.84 18.83 -0.97
C ASN A 697 -0.56 19.27 -1.68
N VAL A 698 0.53 19.42 -0.93
CA VAL A 698 1.85 19.73 -1.47
C VAL A 698 2.78 18.58 -1.15
N HIS A 699 3.38 18.00 -2.18
CA HIS A 699 4.37 16.94 -2.05
C HIS A 699 5.72 17.42 -2.58
N TYR A 700 6.76 17.27 -1.77
CA TYR A 700 8.15 17.59 -2.12
C TYR A 700 9.02 16.34 -2.04
N MET A 701 9.89 16.18 -3.04
CA MET A 701 10.91 15.14 -3.07
C MET A 701 12.25 15.75 -3.44
N GLY A 702 13.28 15.46 -2.65
CA GLY A 702 14.66 15.85 -2.92
C GLY A 702 15.25 15.17 -4.15
N ASN A 703 16.41 15.66 -4.59
CA ASN A 703 17.21 14.99 -5.61
C ASN A 703 17.66 13.61 -5.10
N ARG A 704 17.77 12.64 -5.99
CA ARG A 704 18.15 11.25 -5.66
C ARG A 704 19.31 10.82 -6.52
N ALA A 705 20.26 10.10 -5.94
CA ALA A 705 21.25 9.37 -6.71
C ALA A 705 20.56 8.45 -7.72
N ALA A 706 20.97 8.53 -8.98
CA ALA A 706 20.40 7.76 -10.08
C ALA A 706 21.31 6.62 -10.55
N ASN A 707 22.50 6.50 -9.97
CA ASN A 707 23.40 5.37 -10.15
C ASN A 707 24.28 5.14 -8.91
N VAL A 708 24.84 3.94 -8.83
CA VAL A 708 25.58 3.45 -7.64
C VAL A 708 26.90 4.18 -7.36
N THR A 709 27.41 4.97 -8.32
CA THR A 709 28.62 5.81 -8.14
C THR A 709 28.29 7.25 -7.75
N ASN A 710 27.00 7.60 -7.65
CA ASN A 710 26.45 8.95 -7.49
C ASN A 710 27.04 9.98 -8.45
N THR A 711 27.26 9.59 -9.70
CA THR A 711 27.68 10.51 -10.78
C THR A 711 26.49 11.12 -11.51
N LEU A 712 25.29 10.55 -11.32
CA LEU A 712 24.04 11.05 -11.86
C LEU A 712 23.02 11.23 -10.73
N HIS A 713 22.22 12.30 -10.81
CA HIS A 713 21.14 12.58 -9.87
C HIS A 713 19.88 13.01 -10.62
N THR A 714 18.71 12.69 -10.07
CA THR A 714 17.45 13.30 -10.49
C THR A 714 17.37 14.75 -10.02
N GLY A 715 16.56 15.57 -10.68
CA GLY A 715 16.09 16.82 -10.06
C GLY A 715 15.22 16.55 -8.85
N SER A 716 15.17 17.49 -7.90
CA SER A 716 14.08 17.57 -6.92
C SER A 716 12.81 18.03 -7.61
N TYR A 717 11.64 17.73 -7.04
CA TYR A 717 10.36 18.20 -7.60
C TYR A 717 9.38 18.57 -6.50
N THR A 718 8.38 19.35 -6.89
CA THR A 718 7.21 19.66 -6.05
C THR A 718 5.96 19.54 -6.88
N THR A 719 4.99 18.78 -6.39
CA THR A 719 3.66 18.69 -6.98
C THR A 719 2.65 19.34 -6.05
N LEU A 720 1.66 20.00 -6.65
CA LEU A 720 0.52 20.60 -5.98
C LEU A 720 -0.75 19.90 -6.45
N GLU A 721 -1.58 19.47 -5.53
CA GLU A 721 -2.93 18.97 -5.79
C GLU A 721 -3.93 19.94 -5.15
N LEU A 722 -5.01 20.23 -5.86
CA LEU A 722 -6.09 21.09 -5.37
C LEU A 722 -7.42 20.39 -5.58
N GLY A 723 -8.31 20.50 -4.61
CA GLY A 723 -9.62 19.89 -4.69
C GLY A 723 -10.71 20.69 -4.01
N THR A 724 -11.94 20.45 -4.45
CA THR A 724 -13.14 20.97 -3.83
C THR A 724 -14.23 19.92 -3.84
N ARG A 725 -15.08 19.96 -2.81
CA ARG A 725 -16.25 19.10 -2.71
C ARG A 725 -17.44 19.85 -2.16
N TYR A 726 -18.62 19.47 -2.66
CA TYR A 726 -19.89 20.03 -2.25
C TYR A 726 -20.86 18.91 -1.85
N ALA A 727 -21.21 18.86 -0.57
CA ALA A 727 -22.20 17.97 -0.02
C ALA A 727 -23.57 18.65 0.03
N PHE A 728 -24.59 17.96 -0.47
CA PHE A 728 -25.97 18.43 -0.49
C PHE A 728 -26.94 17.27 -0.39
N ARG A 729 -28.23 17.58 -0.25
CA ARG A 729 -29.30 16.59 -0.31
C ARG A 729 -30.10 16.81 -1.58
N ALA A 730 -30.31 15.75 -2.34
CA ALA A 730 -31.28 15.72 -3.43
C ALA A 730 -32.34 14.68 -3.10
N ALA A 731 -33.61 15.12 -3.08
CA ALA A 731 -34.70 14.39 -2.44
C ALA A 731 -34.35 14.03 -0.98
N LYS A 732 -34.38 12.73 -0.63
CA LYS A 732 -34.07 12.24 0.72
C LYS A 732 -32.65 11.70 0.90
N PHE A 733 -31.85 11.69 -0.17
CA PHE A 733 -30.54 11.06 -0.23
C PHE A 733 -29.43 12.12 -0.13
N PRO A 734 -28.33 11.86 0.60
CA PRO A 734 -27.15 12.70 0.54
C PRO A 734 -26.33 12.45 -0.72
N TRP A 735 -25.80 13.53 -1.28
CA TRP A 735 -24.98 13.55 -2.49
C TRP A 735 -23.71 14.35 -2.23
N VAL A 736 -22.64 13.96 -2.92
CA VAL A 736 -21.38 14.71 -2.90
C VAL A 736 -20.82 14.80 -4.30
N VAL A 737 -20.61 16.02 -4.76
CA VAL A 737 -19.84 16.32 -5.98
C VAL A 737 -18.40 16.63 -5.56
N ARG A 738 -17.42 16.07 -6.27
CA ARG A 738 -15.99 16.32 -6.07
C ARG A 738 -15.34 16.72 -7.39
N PHE A 739 -14.47 17.71 -7.31
CA PHE A 739 -13.57 18.10 -8.37
C PHE A 739 -12.16 18.21 -7.79
N GLY A 740 -11.20 17.53 -8.40
CA GLY A 740 -9.80 17.55 -8.00
C GLY A 740 -8.90 17.79 -9.21
N VAL A 741 -7.71 18.34 -8.96
CA VAL A 741 -6.64 18.49 -9.95
C VAL A 741 -5.35 18.02 -9.32
N SER A 742 -4.80 16.94 -9.86
CA SER A 742 -3.50 16.40 -9.48
C SER A 742 -2.42 17.05 -10.34
N ASN A 743 -1.25 17.35 -9.75
CA ASN A 743 -0.13 18.03 -10.42
C ASN A 743 -0.56 19.33 -11.15
N VAL A 744 -1.15 20.27 -10.41
CA VAL A 744 -1.70 21.55 -10.90
C VAL A 744 -0.68 22.37 -11.68
N THR A 745 0.61 22.31 -11.31
CA THR A 745 1.69 23.02 -12.02
C THR A 745 2.10 22.31 -13.31
N ASN A 746 1.67 21.06 -13.53
CA ASN A 746 2.11 20.18 -14.61
C ASN A 746 3.64 20.02 -14.61
N GLU A 747 4.21 19.81 -13.42
CA GLU A 747 5.62 19.53 -13.23
C GLU A 747 6.01 18.23 -13.96
N ARG A 748 7.14 18.24 -14.65
CA ARG A 748 7.73 17.05 -15.30
C ARG A 748 8.92 16.59 -14.49
N TYR A 749 8.82 15.40 -13.91
CA TYR A 749 9.80 14.91 -12.96
C TYR A 749 10.03 13.41 -13.10
N TRP A 750 11.19 12.95 -12.65
CA TRP A 750 11.46 11.53 -12.46
C TRP A 750 10.88 11.12 -11.11
N ALA A 751 9.78 10.37 -11.11
CA ALA A 751 9.06 9.96 -9.89
C ALA A 751 9.76 8.82 -9.15
N SER A 752 10.36 7.89 -9.90
CA SER A 752 11.03 6.70 -9.36
C SER A 752 12.39 6.51 -10.02
N VAL A 753 13.38 6.13 -9.20
CA VAL A 753 14.67 5.64 -9.65
C VAL A 753 15.13 4.51 -8.73
N PHE A 754 15.51 3.38 -9.29
CA PHE A 754 15.90 2.21 -8.50
C PHE A 754 16.90 1.32 -9.23
N THR A 755 17.64 0.52 -8.46
CA THR A 755 18.48 -0.55 -9.01
C THR A 755 17.70 -1.86 -9.11
N GLY A 756 18.07 -2.74 -10.05
CA GLY A 756 17.34 -3.98 -10.30
C GLY A 756 17.24 -5.01 -9.15
N ALA A 757 17.81 -4.76 -7.96
CA ALA A 757 17.70 -5.64 -6.80
C ALA A 757 17.46 -4.89 -5.48
N PRO A 758 16.60 -5.40 -4.56
CA PRO A 758 16.18 -4.70 -3.33
C PRO A 758 17.29 -4.56 -2.29
N SER A 759 18.19 -5.53 -2.25
CA SER A 759 19.34 -5.59 -1.33
C SER A 759 20.66 -5.22 -2.00
N GLY A 760 20.59 -4.63 -3.20
CA GLY A 760 21.74 -4.13 -3.93
C GLY A 760 22.23 -5.03 -5.07
N THR A 761 22.69 -4.39 -6.14
CA THR A 761 23.48 -5.03 -7.20
C THR A 761 24.53 -4.02 -7.69
N SER A 762 25.82 -4.29 -7.46
CA SER A 762 26.90 -3.41 -7.90
C SER A 762 26.99 -3.36 -9.43
N GLY A 763 27.20 -2.16 -9.97
CA GLY A 763 27.26 -1.95 -11.42
C GLY A 763 25.94 -2.26 -12.14
N ALA A 764 24.82 -2.32 -11.41
CA ALA A 764 23.53 -2.55 -12.01
C ALA A 764 23.05 -1.33 -12.80
N ALA A 765 22.38 -1.61 -13.90
CA ALA A 765 21.56 -0.60 -14.54
C ALA A 765 20.49 -0.14 -13.55
N SER A 766 20.31 1.17 -13.45
CA SER A 766 19.19 1.77 -12.71
C SER A 766 18.04 2.01 -13.68
N THR A 767 16.81 2.09 -13.20
CA THR A 767 15.65 2.37 -14.06
C THR A 767 14.91 3.59 -13.54
N LEU A 768 14.60 4.51 -14.45
CA LEU A 768 13.83 5.73 -14.19
C LEU A 768 12.38 5.56 -14.65
N TYR A 769 11.44 6.12 -13.90
CA TYR A 769 10.06 6.32 -14.35
C TYR A 769 9.66 7.78 -14.17
N ALA A 770 9.00 8.33 -15.19
CA ALA A 770 8.47 9.69 -15.15
C ALA A 770 7.21 9.76 -14.27
N GLY A 771 6.98 10.92 -13.68
CA GLY A 771 5.80 11.21 -12.88
C GLY A 771 4.56 11.53 -13.71
N LEU A 772 3.39 11.30 -13.12
CA LEU A 772 2.11 11.54 -13.78
C LEU A 772 1.92 13.02 -14.13
N PRO A 773 1.34 13.32 -15.32
CA PRO A 773 1.06 14.69 -15.73
C PRO A 773 -0.12 15.27 -14.94
N ARG A 774 -0.52 16.50 -15.27
CA ARG A 774 -1.74 17.08 -14.70
C ARG A 774 -2.98 16.25 -15.08
N VAL A 775 -3.79 15.89 -14.08
CA VAL A 775 -5.06 15.17 -14.27
C VAL A 775 -6.17 15.87 -13.51
N TYR A 776 -7.33 16.04 -14.15
CA TYR A 776 -8.54 16.53 -13.51
C TYR A 776 -9.44 15.35 -13.15
N HIS A 777 -10.02 15.36 -11.96
CA HIS A 777 -10.85 14.29 -11.42
C HIS A 777 -12.25 14.84 -11.16
N PHE A 778 -13.28 14.14 -11.63
CA PHE A 778 -14.67 14.46 -11.35
C PHE A 778 -15.33 13.22 -10.74
N THR A 779 -16.07 13.38 -9.65
CA THR A 779 -16.86 12.28 -9.07
C THR A 779 -18.15 12.79 -8.44
N LEU A 780 -19.22 12.06 -8.71
CA LEU A 780 -20.52 12.19 -8.09
C LEU A 780 -20.78 10.94 -7.26
N SER A 781 -21.03 11.10 -5.97
CA SER A 781 -21.44 10.00 -5.10
C SER A 781 -22.84 10.26 -4.54
N ALA A 782 -23.67 9.23 -4.51
CA ALA A 782 -24.98 9.23 -3.86
C ALA A 782 -25.05 8.06 -2.87
N GLU A 783 -25.73 8.26 -1.75
CA GLU A 783 -26.00 7.22 -0.76
C GLU A 783 -27.51 7.02 -0.59
N PHE A 784 -28.00 5.78 -0.63
CA PHE A 784 -29.42 5.44 -0.65
C PHE A 784 -29.92 4.84 0.67
#